data_AF-A0A8J6XI41-F1
#
_entry.id   AF-A0A8J6XI41-F1
#
_cell.length_a   1.000
_cell.length_b   1.000
_cell.length_c   1.000
_cell.angle_alpha   90.00
_cell.angle_beta   90.00
_cell.angle_gamma   90.00
#
_symmetry.space_group_name_H-M   'P 1'
#
loop_
_entity.id
_entity.type
_entity.pdbx_description
1 polymer ?
#
loop_
_entity_poly.entity_id
_entity_poly.type
_entity_poly.pdbx_seq_one_letter_code
_entity_poly.pdbx_strand_id
1 'polypeptide(L)'
;MNQLPNLLLTASAAGEKGLIKPLGHHELLLVLLELALLLFVARGLGELMRRIQLPPVVGELLAGVLLGPSVFGWILPNLQEHIFPKNQAQSDLLSVISWLGVLFLLVVTGLETDLNLIVRKGKTALLISLGGIIIPFGTGLGMGWYLPESFLANPGERLIFSLFIATAMSISAVPVLAKVLMDLKLIRRDIGQVALAAGMTDDTIGWILLSVVSGLASSGKFDFQTVFKSVGGAVLFLVIAFTVGRTVMAWVFRWVDNYIGGPTASLSALLVLALSAAAFTHNLGIEAALGAFVTGILAGQSPRFSREAGLTLELITSGFLAPIFFATAGLKVNLLQMLNPWTLVIGLVVLAVACFGKFAGAYIGSRVGGLSHWEGIAMGSGMNARGAMEIIVATIGVSLGVLNPSMYSIIVMVAIVTSLMAPPLLRWSLSHVSMSEEEAQRLEREELASRSFIKRIHRVLVPTQGGQNVRLAAQLVSHLAHQNPLEMTVLFAKSDKKPNRKSTAVVNNVQETTAEADIAAVVDEFHIPANAMLQTKVESGRNKAEVILKEACKGYDLIVMGASERQRSRGILFNMLVDRVVQEAPCATMVVKSNLSQATEPSNYHKIGHILVPTSGNEYSENAVEVASTIAAQTGAVVTLINVVNRTKQEYILFEEQTIDSVTEIARQIVHQQAEVGRGLGAEVKTAIVTGIPEVEILHFARKSQVDLIVMGSSVRTVSGRAFFGHRTDAILNKAPCPVAVITLSANPYC
;
A
#
# COMPACT_ATOMS: atom_id res chain seq x y z
N MET A 1 62.51 54.97 31.97
CA MET A 1 62.39 53.75 32.79
C MET A 1 60.93 53.33 32.83
N ASN A 2 60.68 52.14 32.29
CA ASN A 2 59.52 51.25 32.45
C ASN A 2 58.12 51.71 32.02
N GLN A 3 57.83 51.45 30.74
CA GLN A 3 56.54 50.95 30.26
C GLN A 3 56.73 49.48 29.80
N LEU A 4 55.65 48.67 29.90
CA LEU A 4 55.46 47.24 29.52
C LEU A 4 55.91 46.18 30.55
N PRO A 5 55.18 45.04 30.76
CA PRO A 5 54.02 44.51 30.04
C PRO A 5 52.79 44.15 30.92
N ASN A 6 51.60 44.52 30.45
CA ASN A 6 50.30 44.00 30.91
C ASN A 6 49.58 43.38 29.69
N LEU A 7 50.19 42.37 29.07
CA LEU A 7 49.82 41.86 27.74
C LEU A 7 49.60 40.34 27.68
N LEU A 8 49.34 39.68 28.82
CA LEU A 8 49.10 38.22 28.87
C LEU A 8 47.82 37.78 29.60
N LEU A 9 46.94 38.69 30.03
CA LEU A 9 45.75 38.32 30.83
C LEU A 9 44.40 38.87 30.35
N THR A 10 44.31 39.46 29.15
CA THR A 10 43.03 39.95 28.59
C THR A 10 42.80 39.56 27.12
N ALA A 11 43.28 38.39 26.71
CA ALA A 11 43.02 37.83 25.39
C ALA A 11 42.57 36.36 25.48
N SER A 12 41.41 36.12 26.11
CA SER A 12 40.58 34.93 25.80
C SER A 12 39.09 35.20 26.01
N ALA A 13 38.69 36.48 26.01
CA ALA A 13 37.31 36.92 26.12
C ALA A 13 36.99 37.93 25.01
N ALA A 14 37.18 37.51 23.76
CA ALA A 14 36.48 38.01 22.57
C ALA A 14 37.10 37.38 21.31
N GLY A 15 36.39 36.44 20.68
CA GLY A 15 36.60 36.12 19.26
C GLY A 15 37.18 34.75 18.91
N GLU A 16 36.44 33.68 19.18
CA GLU A 16 36.30 32.60 18.18
C GLU A 16 34.81 32.47 17.81
N LYS A 17 34.27 33.56 17.24
CA LYS A 17 32.98 33.53 16.55
C LYS A 17 33.17 32.78 15.24
N GLY A 18 32.90 31.46 15.24
CA GLY A 18 32.75 30.71 13.99
C GLY A 18 33.22 29.25 13.98
N LEU A 19 33.96 28.78 15.00
CA LEU A 19 34.34 27.36 15.08
C LEU A 19 33.20 26.56 15.72
N ILE A 20 32.38 25.93 14.89
CA ILE A 20 31.48 24.86 15.32
C ILE A 20 32.37 23.74 15.85
N LYS A 21 32.44 23.57 17.18
CA LYS A 21 33.16 22.43 17.77
C LYS A 21 32.50 21.14 17.27
N PRO A 22 33.26 20.20 16.68
CA PRO A 22 32.70 18.92 16.30
C PRO A 22 32.22 18.17 17.55
N LEU A 23 31.21 17.31 17.38
CA LEU A 23 30.74 16.39 18.42
C LEU A 23 31.92 15.68 19.08
N GLY A 24 31.94 15.63 20.41
CA GLY A 24 33.01 14.98 21.14
C GLY A 24 33.07 13.48 20.78
N HIS A 25 34.28 12.91 20.65
CA HIS A 25 34.46 11.48 20.36
C HIS A 25 33.70 10.59 21.36
N HIS A 26 33.64 11.01 22.62
CA HIS A 26 32.90 10.29 23.67
C HIS A 26 31.38 10.40 23.52
N GLU A 27 30.86 11.58 23.17
CA GLU A 27 29.42 11.78 22.93
C GLU A 27 28.96 10.94 21.73
N LEU A 28 29.73 10.94 20.64
CA LEU A 28 29.45 10.10 19.48
C LEU A 28 29.49 8.60 19.83
N LEU A 29 30.49 8.16 20.59
CA LEU A 29 30.59 6.77 21.06
C LEU A 29 29.34 6.37 21.87
N LEU A 30 28.93 7.23 22.80
CA LEU A 30 27.76 6.98 23.64
C LEU A 30 26.48 6.91 22.81
N VAL A 31 26.24 7.86 21.90
CA VAL A 31 25.03 7.83 21.04
C VAL A 31 24.98 6.52 20.23
N LEU A 32 26.11 6.12 19.62
CA LEU A 32 26.15 4.88 18.84
C LEU A 32 25.88 3.64 19.70
N LEU A 33 26.42 3.61 20.92
CA LEU A 33 26.20 2.52 21.88
C LEU A 33 24.74 2.48 22.36
N GLU A 34 24.17 3.63 22.72
CA GLU A 34 22.77 3.79 23.14
C GLU A 34 21.83 3.30 22.04
N LEU A 35 22.04 3.73 20.79
CA LEU A 35 21.22 3.31 19.65
C LEU A 35 21.33 1.81 19.39
N ALA A 36 22.55 1.25 19.43
CA ALA A 36 22.76 -0.18 19.24
C ALA A 36 22.07 -1.01 20.33
N LEU A 37 22.19 -0.59 21.59
CA LEU A 37 21.58 -1.28 22.73
C LEU A 37 20.06 -1.17 22.72
N LEU A 38 19.52 0.04 22.52
CA LEU A 38 18.08 0.28 22.42
C LEU A 38 17.48 -0.53 21.29
N LEU A 39 18.07 -0.47 20.09
CA LEU A 39 17.58 -1.21 18.93
C LEU A 39 17.62 -2.73 19.16
N PHE A 40 18.74 -3.26 19.68
CA PHE A 40 18.90 -4.69 19.91
C PHE A 40 17.84 -5.23 20.89
N VAL A 41 17.68 -4.57 22.03
CA VAL A 41 16.72 -5.00 23.07
C VAL A 41 15.28 -4.77 22.60
N ALA A 42 14.98 -3.62 21.96
CA ALA A 42 13.65 -3.31 21.45
C ALA A 42 13.20 -4.29 20.37
N ARG A 43 14.07 -4.63 19.41
CA ARG A 43 13.77 -5.63 18.37
C ARG A 43 13.64 -7.02 18.96
N GLY A 44 14.49 -7.40 19.90
CA GLY A 44 14.42 -8.70 20.58
C GLY A 44 13.09 -8.88 21.33
N LEU A 45 12.68 -7.90 22.13
CA LEU A 45 11.43 -7.95 22.88
C LEU A 45 10.20 -7.74 21.99
N GLY A 46 10.26 -6.88 20.98
CA GLY A 46 9.19 -6.71 20.00
C GLY A 46 8.91 -8.01 19.24
N GLU A 47 9.96 -8.75 18.86
CA GLU A 47 9.84 -10.07 18.25
C GLU A 47 9.24 -11.10 19.22
N LEU A 48 9.64 -11.06 20.50
CA LEU A 48 9.05 -11.91 21.53
C LEU A 48 7.54 -11.64 21.67
N MET A 49 7.12 -10.37 21.74
CA MET A 49 5.71 -9.98 21.80
C MET A 49 4.95 -10.46 20.56
N ARG A 50 5.54 -10.32 19.38
CA ARG A 50 4.96 -10.82 18.12
C ARG A 50 4.71 -12.32 18.15
N ARG A 51 5.64 -13.11 18.71
CA ARG A 51 5.50 -14.57 18.83
C ARG A 51 4.36 -15.00 19.75
N ILE A 52 4.08 -14.23 20.79
CA ILE A 52 2.91 -14.44 21.68
C ILE A 52 1.65 -13.70 21.22
N GLN A 53 1.62 -13.22 19.97
CA GLN A 53 0.49 -12.56 19.32
C GLN A 53 0.07 -11.23 19.99
N LEU A 54 1.03 -10.53 20.59
CA LEU A 54 0.86 -9.18 21.12
C LEU A 54 1.48 -8.13 20.20
N PRO A 55 1.06 -6.85 20.30
CA PRO A 55 1.66 -5.77 19.52
C PRO A 55 3.17 -5.60 19.80
N PRO A 56 4.04 -5.51 18.78
CA PRO A 56 5.49 -5.35 18.97
C PRO A 56 5.87 -4.12 19.79
N VAL A 57 5.12 -3.02 19.64
CA VAL A 57 5.31 -1.76 20.37
C VAL A 57 5.37 -1.94 21.89
N VAL A 58 4.64 -2.93 22.45
CA VAL A 58 4.69 -3.23 23.89
C VAL A 58 6.09 -3.71 24.27
N GLY A 59 6.71 -4.58 23.46
CA GLY A 59 8.06 -5.09 23.69
C GLY A 59 9.12 -4.02 23.47
N GLU A 60 8.94 -3.17 22.47
CA GLU A 60 9.84 -2.05 22.17
C GLU A 60 9.83 -1.02 23.30
N LEU A 61 8.66 -0.72 23.89
CA LEU A 61 8.57 0.16 25.04
C LEU A 61 9.14 -0.50 26.31
N LEU A 62 8.85 -1.78 26.55
CA LEU A 62 9.43 -2.53 27.66
C LEU A 62 10.95 -2.57 27.59
N ALA A 63 11.57 -2.59 26.40
CA ALA A 63 13.02 -2.48 26.26
C ALA A 63 13.58 -1.21 26.92
N GLY A 64 12.91 -0.08 26.71
CA GLY A 64 13.23 1.17 27.37
C GLY A 64 13.06 1.09 28.89
N VAL A 65 11.97 0.50 29.37
CA VAL A 65 11.73 0.32 30.81
C VAL A 65 12.82 -0.55 31.44
N LEU A 66 13.24 -1.61 30.75
CA LEU A 66 14.30 -2.51 31.23
C LEU A 66 15.67 -1.82 31.24
N LEU A 67 16.01 -1.06 30.19
CA LEU A 67 17.27 -0.33 30.07
C LEU A 67 17.32 0.96 30.89
N GLY A 68 16.14 1.45 31.31
CA GLY A 68 15.98 2.68 32.06
C GLY A 68 16.24 2.54 33.57
N PRO A 69 15.86 3.56 34.36
CA PRO A 69 16.11 3.58 35.81
C PRO A 69 15.32 2.51 36.57
N SER A 70 14.24 1.98 35.98
CA SER A 70 13.33 1.04 36.61
C SER A 70 13.95 -0.33 36.90
N VAL A 71 14.81 -0.83 36.00
CA VAL A 71 15.40 -2.18 36.12
C VAL A 71 16.92 -2.10 36.02
N PHE A 72 17.47 -1.69 34.89
CA PHE A 72 18.93 -1.62 34.73
C PHE A 72 19.56 -0.62 35.72
N GLY A 73 18.96 0.56 35.88
CA GLY A 73 19.43 1.54 36.87
C GLY A 73 19.24 1.10 38.32
N TRP A 74 18.32 0.17 38.60
CA TRP A 74 18.14 -0.39 39.94
C TRP A 74 19.17 -1.49 40.25
N ILE A 75 19.47 -2.36 39.28
CA ILE A 75 20.41 -3.49 39.46
C ILE A 75 21.87 -3.00 39.37
N LEU A 76 22.18 -2.12 38.39
CA LEU A 76 23.53 -1.65 38.06
C LEU A 76 23.56 -0.13 37.81
N PRO A 77 23.33 0.71 38.84
CA PRO A 77 23.16 2.17 38.69
C PRO A 77 24.36 2.84 38.01
N ASN A 78 25.59 2.51 38.41
CA ASN A 78 26.80 3.13 37.88
C ASN A 78 27.01 2.85 36.38
N LEU A 79 26.66 1.64 35.92
CA LEU A 79 26.76 1.28 34.50
C LEU A 79 25.64 1.93 33.68
N GLN A 80 24.43 2.00 34.24
CA GLN A 80 23.31 2.66 33.57
C GLN A 80 23.57 4.15 33.39
N GLU A 81 24.07 4.86 34.41
CA GLU A 81 24.42 6.28 34.31
C GLU A 81 25.63 6.54 33.41
N HIS A 82 26.50 5.55 33.20
CA HIS A 82 27.61 5.65 32.25
C HIS A 82 27.15 5.50 30.79
N ILE A 83 26.21 4.59 30.53
CA ILE A 83 25.68 4.34 29.18
C ILE A 83 24.63 5.39 28.80
N PHE A 84 23.75 5.76 29.73
CA PHE A 84 22.67 6.74 29.56
C PHE A 84 22.85 7.88 30.57
N PRO A 85 23.84 8.76 30.36
CA PRO A 85 24.11 9.86 31.30
C PRO A 85 22.97 10.87 31.29
N LYS A 86 22.68 11.45 32.46
CA LYS A 86 21.68 12.54 32.64
C LYS A 86 22.12 13.89 32.05
N ASN A 87 23.06 13.88 31.10
CA ASN A 87 23.55 15.08 30.44
C ASN A 87 22.54 15.54 29.38
N GLN A 88 22.17 16.82 29.39
CA GLN A 88 21.22 17.39 28.43
C GLN A 88 21.69 17.20 26.98
N ALA A 89 22.98 17.43 26.69
CA ALA A 89 23.50 17.31 25.33
C ALA A 89 23.33 15.88 24.76
N GLN A 90 23.59 14.85 25.58
CA GLN A 90 23.41 13.46 25.18
C GLN A 90 21.92 13.12 24.98
N SER A 91 21.07 13.55 25.92
CA SER A 91 19.62 13.36 25.84
C SER A 91 19.03 14.04 24.59
N ASP A 92 19.52 15.20 24.20
CA ASP A 92 19.06 15.93 23.01
C ASP A 92 19.43 15.18 21.72
N LEU A 93 20.64 14.60 21.64
CA LEU A 93 21.06 13.80 20.48
C LEU A 93 20.15 12.57 20.28
N LEU A 94 19.87 11.83 21.36
CA LEU A 94 18.95 10.71 21.32
C LEU A 94 17.51 11.17 21.01
N SER A 95 17.09 12.31 21.55
CA SER A 95 15.76 12.89 21.34
C SER A 95 15.53 13.28 19.87
N VAL A 96 16.54 13.81 19.17
CA VAL A 96 16.43 14.14 17.74
C VAL A 96 16.13 12.89 16.90
N ILE A 97 16.83 11.78 17.15
CA ILE A 97 16.62 10.52 16.43
C ILE A 97 15.24 9.94 16.78
N SER A 98 14.87 9.99 18.05
CA SER A 98 13.56 9.60 18.54
C SER A 98 12.43 10.40 17.87
N TRP A 99 12.59 11.72 17.71
CA TRP A 99 11.62 12.58 17.02
C TRP A 99 11.51 12.30 15.51
N LEU A 100 12.63 12.01 14.83
CA LEU A 100 12.58 11.53 13.45
C LEU A 100 11.79 10.22 13.35
N GLY A 101 11.95 9.32 14.33
CA GLY A 101 11.16 8.10 14.40
C GLY A 101 9.67 8.35 14.57
N VAL A 102 9.27 9.31 15.40
CA VAL A 102 7.87 9.75 15.48
C VAL A 102 7.39 10.29 14.14
N LEU A 103 8.11 11.24 13.54
CA LEU A 103 7.67 11.88 12.30
C LEU A 103 7.49 10.86 11.18
N PHE A 104 8.44 9.96 10.98
CA PHE A 104 8.34 8.96 9.91
C PHE A 104 7.28 7.90 10.22
N LEU A 105 7.10 7.54 11.49
CA LEU A 105 6.01 6.65 11.90
C LEU A 105 4.67 7.26 11.49
N LEU A 106 4.51 8.57 11.67
CA LEU A 106 3.28 9.26 11.29
C LEU A 106 3.11 9.45 9.79
N VAL A 107 4.20 9.62 9.02
CA VAL A 107 4.12 9.57 7.56
C VAL A 107 3.61 8.19 7.14
N VAL A 108 4.15 7.11 7.71
CA VAL A 108 3.72 5.73 7.44
C VAL A 108 2.25 5.53 7.83
N THR A 109 1.83 5.96 9.03
CA THR A 109 0.42 5.90 9.44
C THR A 109 -0.48 6.69 8.48
N GLY A 110 -0.02 7.84 7.99
CA GLY A 110 -0.74 8.62 6.98
C GLY A 110 -0.86 7.88 5.65
N LEU A 111 0.21 7.22 5.19
CA LEU A 111 0.20 6.39 3.98
C LEU A 111 -0.78 5.20 4.08
N GLU A 112 -0.93 4.64 5.29
CA GLU A 112 -1.88 3.56 5.58
C GLU A 112 -3.33 4.04 5.69
N THR A 113 -3.58 5.35 5.79
CA THR A 113 -4.91 5.90 6.02
C THR A 113 -5.76 5.90 4.74
N ASP A 114 -6.79 5.06 4.72
CA ASP A 114 -7.75 4.97 3.61
C ASP A 114 -8.92 5.95 3.80
N LEU A 115 -8.81 7.16 3.21
CA LEU A 115 -9.90 8.15 3.27
C LEU A 115 -11.15 7.69 2.54
N ASN A 116 -11.05 6.84 1.51
CA ASN A 116 -12.24 6.35 0.80
C ASN A 116 -13.05 5.43 1.72
N LEU A 117 -12.38 4.61 2.52
CA LEU A 117 -13.01 3.80 3.55
C LEU A 117 -13.69 4.66 4.62
N ILE A 118 -13.01 5.70 5.12
CA ILE A 118 -13.58 6.65 6.09
C ILE A 118 -14.86 7.27 5.52
N VAL A 119 -14.82 7.78 4.29
CA VAL A 119 -16.00 8.39 3.65
C VAL A 119 -17.12 7.36 3.43
N ARG A 120 -16.79 6.16 2.94
CA ARG A 120 -17.78 5.10 2.64
C ARG A 120 -18.51 4.60 3.89
N LYS A 121 -17.84 4.51 5.04
CA LYS A 121 -18.44 4.11 6.34
C LYS A 121 -18.80 5.31 7.22
N GLY A 122 -18.79 6.51 6.66
CA GLY A 122 -18.63 7.78 7.37
C GLY A 122 -19.61 8.03 8.51
N LYS A 123 -20.92 7.82 8.35
CA LYS A 123 -21.88 8.13 9.41
C LYS A 123 -21.66 7.28 10.67
N THR A 124 -21.55 5.97 10.50
CA THR A 124 -21.36 5.04 11.63
C THR A 124 -19.96 5.19 12.23
N ALA A 125 -18.92 5.28 11.39
CA ALA A 125 -17.54 5.50 11.83
C ALA A 125 -17.39 6.81 12.63
N LEU A 126 -17.99 7.91 12.15
CA LEU A 126 -17.95 9.20 12.83
C LEU A 126 -18.70 9.18 14.17
N LEU A 127 -19.87 8.53 14.25
CA LEU A 127 -20.61 8.43 15.51
C LEU A 127 -19.85 7.61 16.56
N ILE A 128 -19.22 6.52 16.14
CA ILE A 128 -18.34 5.72 17.00
C ILE A 128 -17.16 6.56 17.48
N SER A 129 -16.50 7.25 16.56
CA SER A 129 -15.35 8.11 16.85
C SER A 129 -15.71 9.25 17.82
N LEU A 130 -16.78 10.00 17.54
CA LEU A 130 -17.26 11.06 18.43
C LEU A 130 -17.63 10.54 19.81
N GLY A 131 -18.31 9.39 19.91
CA GLY A 131 -18.59 8.75 21.20
C GLY A 131 -17.30 8.35 21.91
N GLY A 132 -16.38 7.73 21.18
CA GLY A 132 -15.04 7.33 21.62
C GLY A 132 -14.08 8.47 21.91
N ILE A 133 -14.44 9.73 21.64
CA ILE A 133 -13.66 10.92 21.98
C ILE A 133 -14.37 11.72 23.06
N ILE A 134 -15.63 12.12 22.86
CA ILE A 134 -16.34 13.04 23.76
C ILE A 134 -16.45 12.48 25.17
N ILE A 135 -16.80 11.20 25.31
CA ILE A 135 -16.96 10.56 26.63
C ILE A 135 -15.61 10.45 27.37
N PRO A 136 -14.56 9.82 26.80
CA PRO A 136 -13.26 9.76 27.47
C PRO A 136 -12.64 11.14 27.69
N PHE A 137 -12.84 12.09 26.77
CA PHE A 137 -12.38 13.47 26.93
C PHE A 137 -13.03 14.12 28.17
N GLY A 138 -14.35 13.98 28.31
CA GLY A 138 -15.08 14.48 29.48
C GLY A 138 -14.60 13.83 30.78
N THR A 139 -14.43 12.51 30.79
CA THR A 139 -13.92 11.80 31.97
C THR A 139 -12.48 12.16 32.29
N GLY A 140 -11.63 12.38 31.29
CA GLY A 140 -10.24 12.77 31.47
C GLY A 140 -10.08 14.21 31.93
N LEU A 141 -10.94 15.12 31.46
CA LEU A 141 -11.00 16.50 31.94
C LEU A 141 -11.43 16.53 33.41
N GLY A 142 -12.47 15.77 33.76
CA GLY A 142 -12.87 15.60 35.16
C GLY A 142 -11.75 15.01 36.02
N MET A 143 -11.12 13.94 35.55
CA MET A 143 -10.02 13.30 36.27
C MET A 143 -8.81 14.23 36.45
N GLY A 144 -8.41 14.95 35.42
CA GLY A 144 -7.35 15.97 35.49
C GLY A 144 -7.68 17.08 36.50
N TRP A 145 -8.95 17.46 36.58
CA TRP A 145 -9.41 18.48 37.53
C TRP A 145 -9.40 17.98 38.98
N TYR A 146 -9.60 16.69 39.24
CA TYR A 146 -9.63 16.13 40.59
C TYR A 146 -8.33 15.43 41.02
N LEU A 147 -7.37 15.21 40.11
CA LEU A 147 -6.07 14.61 40.41
C LEU A 147 -5.28 15.46 41.41
N PRO A 148 -4.59 14.87 42.41
CA PRO A 148 -3.81 15.62 43.39
C PRO A 148 -2.70 16.48 42.75
N GLU A 149 -2.41 17.65 43.32
CA GLU A 149 -1.40 18.58 42.81
C GLU A 149 0.00 17.97 42.69
N SER A 150 0.30 16.92 43.47
CA SER A 150 1.56 16.16 43.39
C SER A 150 1.79 15.47 42.03
N PHE A 151 0.77 15.33 41.20
CA PHE A 151 0.85 14.75 39.85
C PHE A 151 0.90 15.79 38.73
N LEU A 152 0.70 17.07 39.07
CA LEU A 152 0.83 18.18 38.15
C LEU A 152 2.29 18.63 38.13
N ALA A 153 2.80 19.01 36.96
CA ALA A 153 4.10 19.67 36.88
C ALA A 153 4.00 21.14 37.35
N ASN A 154 2.89 21.81 37.03
CA ASN A 154 2.58 23.16 37.49
C ASN A 154 1.12 23.24 38.00
N PRO A 155 0.88 23.36 39.32
CA PRO A 155 -0.48 23.48 39.86
C PRO A 155 -1.29 24.67 39.31
N GLY A 156 -0.61 25.74 38.89
CA GLY A 156 -1.25 26.93 38.30
C GLY A 156 -1.86 26.71 36.91
N GLU A 157 -1.51 25.60 36.25
CA GLU A 157 -1.94 25.27 34.88
C GLU A 157 -2.87 24.05 34.83
N ARG A 158 -3.66 23.83 35.89
CA ARG A 158 -4.52 22.66 36.04
C ARG A 158 -5.48 22.41 34.87
N LEU A 159 -5.96 23.47 34.22
CA LEU A 159 -6.81 23.33 33.03
C LEU A 159 -6.03 22.74 31.85
N ILE A 160 -4.81 23.22 31.58
CA ILE A 160 -3.94 22.72 30.52
C ILE A 160 -3.57 21.26 30.80
N PHE A 161 -3.22 20.94 32.05
CA PHE A 161 -3.02 19.56 32.49
C PHE A 161 -4.25 18.69 32.24
N SER A 162 -5.44 19.16 32.62
CA SER A 162 -6.70 18.42 32.44
C SER A 162 -7.03 18.18 30.97
N LEU A 163 -6.74 19.15 30.10
CA LEU A 163 -6.89 19.00 28.65
C LEU A 163 -5.89 17.99 28.08
N PHE A 164 -4.65 17.95 28.59
CA PHE A 164 -3.67 16.93 28.21
C PHE A 164 -4.11 15.52 28.61
N ILE A 165 -4.62 15.35 29.84
CA ILE A 165 -5.17 14.08 30.31
C ILE A 165 -6.41 13.68 29.49
N ALA A 166 -7.32 14.62 29.21
CA ALA A 166 -8.49 14.40 28.37
C ALA A 166 -8.10 13.92 26.95
N THR A 167 -7.13 14.57 26.33
CA THR A 167 -6.60 14.19 25.02
C THR A 167 -5.96 12.80 25.06
N ALA A 168 -5.08 12.53 26.03
CA ALA A 168 -4.45 11.22 26.18
C ALA A 168 -5.48 10.09 26.35
N MET A 169 -6.57 10.35 27.10
CA MET A 169 -7.62 9.37 27.32
C MET A 169 -8.52 9.10 26.10
N SER A 170 -8.58 10.06 25.17
CA SER A 170 -9.48 10.02 24.01
C SER A 170 -8.86 9.30 22.81
N ILE A 171 -7.55 9.10 22.81
CA ILE A 171 -6.81 8.55 21.68
C ILE A 171 -6.84 7.00 21.69
N SER A 172 -6.85 6.42 20.50
CA SER A 172 -6.78 4.97 20.25
C SER A 172 -5.53 4.61 19.45
N ALA A 173 -5.32 3.32 19.23
CA ALA A 173 -4.27 2.79 18.36
C ALA A 173 -4.86 1.88 17.28
N VAL A 174 -5.03 2.44 16.07
CA VAL A 174 -5.46 1.70 14.87
C VAL A 174 -4.59 0.47 14.57
N PRO A 175 -3.24 0.50 14.68
CA PRO A 175 -2.42 -0.64 14.31
C PRO A 175 -2.73 -1.92 15.10
N VAL A 176 -3.08 -1.79 16.39
CA VAL A 176 -3.44 -2.92 17.25
C VAL A 176 -4.76 -3.54 16.79
N LEU A 177 -5.77 -2.72 16.57
CA LEU A 177 -7.07 -3.13 16.05
C LEU A 177 -6.93 -3.79 14.66
N ALA A 178 -6.20 -3.16 13.76
CA ALA A 178 -5.95 -3.66 12.41
C ALA A 178 -5.30 -5.05 12.46
N LYS A 179 -4.24 -5.22 13.26
CA LYS A 179 -3.52 -6.48 13.40
C LYS A 179 -4.45 -7.62 13.85
N VAL A 180 -5.27 -7.38 14.88
CA VAL A 180 -6.22 -8.39 15.39
C VAL A 180 -7.24 -8.76 14.31
N LEU A 181 -7.76 -7.78 13.56
CA LEU A 181 -8.67 -8.03 12.45
C LEU A 181 -8.00 -8.82 11.31
N MET A 182 -6.70 -8.59 11.03
CA MET A 182 -5.97 -9.40 10.02
C MET A 182 -5.80 -10.84 10.47
N ASP A 183 -5.41 -11.06 11.72
CA ASP A 183 -5.17 -12.38 12.26
C ASP A 183 -6.46 -13.23 12.28
N LEU A 184 -7.60 -12.58 12.52
CA LEU A 184 -8.92 -13.21 12.44
C LEU A 184 -9.49 -13.28 11.02
N LYS A 185 -8.80 -12.72 10.01
CA LYS A 185 -9.27 -12.57 8.62
C LYS A 185 -10.59 -11.78 8.50
N LEU A 186 -10.83 -10.84 9.42
CA LEU A 186 -12.05 -10.02 9.49
C LEU A 186 -11.86 -8.62 8.90
N ILE A 187 -10.69 -8.28 8.33
CA ILE A 187 -10.45 -6.95 7.73
C ILE A 187 -11.55 -6.59 6.71
N ARG A 188 -11.94 -7.53 5.84
CA ARG A 188 -12.90 -7.29 4.75
C ARG A 188 -14.36 -7.29 5.21
N ARG A 189 -14.63 -7.78 6.42
CA ARG A 189 -15.97 -7.77 7.02
C ARG A 189 -16.41 -6.34 7.31
N ASP A 190 -17.72 -6.12 7.32
CA ASP A 190 -18.29 -4.79 7.56
C ASP A 190 -17.91 -4.25 8.94
N ILE A 191 -17.93 -5.09 9.97
CA ILE A 191 -17.46 -4.72 11.32
C ILE A 191 -15.97 -4.31 11.31
N GLY A 192 -15.13 -5.03 10.56
CA GLY A 192 -13.70 -4.72 10.45
C GLY A 192 -13.45 -3.40 9.72
N GLN A 193 -14.15 -3.18 8.60
CA GLN A 193 -14.09 -1.96 7.81
C GLN A 193 -14.59 -0.73 8.60
N VAL A 194 -15.69 -0.86 9.34
CA VAL A 194 -16.21 0.21 10.22
C VAL A 194 -15.24 0.48 11.36
N ALA A 195 -14.66 -0.56 11.96
CA ALA A 195 -13.71 -0.40 13.06
C ALA A 195 -12.42 0.31 12.62
N LEU A 196 -11.87 -0.05 11.48
CA LEU A 196 -10.72 0.64 10.88
C LEU A 196 -11.07 2.09 10.53
N ALA A 197 -12.23 2.34 9.91
CA ALA A 197 -12.68 3.69 9.59
C ALA A 197 -12.84 4.57 10.84
N ALA A 198 -13.48 4.04 11.89
CA ALA A 198 -13.65 4.74 13.16
C ALA A 198 -12.30 5.03 13.82
N GLY A 199 -11.39 4.05 13.84
CA GLY A 199 -10.05 4.22 14.36
C GLY A 199 -9.22 5.27 13.61
N MET A 200 -9.22 5.27 12.27
CA MET A 200 -8.52 6.28 11.47
C MET A 200 -9.12 7.69 11.66
N THR A 201 -10.44 7.76 11.89
CA THR A 201 -11.12 9.01 12.24
C THR A 201 -10.66 9.51 13.62
N ASP A 202 -10.58 8.61 14.61
CA ASP A 202 -10.06 8.90 15.95
C ASP A 202 -8.62 9.42 15.89
N ASP A 203 -7.76 8.78 15.12
CA ASP A 203 -6.36 9.20 14.94
C ASP A 203 -6.28 10.61 14.36
N THR A 204 -7.08 10.90 13.32
CA THR A 204 -7.12 12.22 12.67
C THR A 204 -7.59 13.30 13.66
N ILE A 205 -8.68 13.06 14.39
CA ILE A 205 -9.19 14.01 15.38
C ILE A 205 -8.22 14.14 16.56
N GLY A 206 -7.58 13.06 16.98
CA GLY A 206 -6.58 13.02 18.04
C GLY A 206 -5.40 13.95 17.77
N TRP A 207 -4.88 13.99 16.54
CA TRP A 207 -3.82 14.92 16.15
C TRP A 207 -4.26 16.38 16.17
N ILE A 208 -5.51 16.66 15.82
CA ILE A 208 -6.08 18.01 15.91
C ILE A 208 -6.19 18.42 17.38
N LEU A 209 -6.74 17.55 18.23
CA LEU A 209 -6.86 17.79 19.67
C LEU A 209 -5.49 18.03 20.31
N LEU A 210 -4.52 17.18 20.02
CA LEU A 210 -3.16 17.33 20.52
C LEU A 210 -2.52 18.65 20.06
N SER A 211 -2.68 19.01 18.79
CA SER A 211 -2.13 20.26 18.26
C SER A 211 -2.71 21.48 18.98
N VAL A 212 -4.02 21.47 19.25
CA VAL A 212 -4.69 22.55 19.97
C VAL A 212 -4.20 22.62 21.42
N VAL A 213 -4.10 21.49 22.11
CA VAL A 213 -3.71 21.43 23.52
C VAL A 213 -2.22 21.73 23.71
N SER A 214 -1.35 21.28 22.79
CA SER A 214 0.08 21.61 22.72
C SER A 214 0.32 23.11 22.47
N GLY A 215 -0.44 23.71 21.54
CA GLY A 215 -0.40 25.15 21.28
C GLY A 215 -0.81 26.00 22.49
N LEU A 216 -1.83 25.55 23.25
CA LEU A 216 -2.25 26.20 24.49
C LEU A 216 -1.22 26.09 25.63
N ALA A 217 -0.54 24.94 25.75
CA ALA A 217 0.54 24.78 26.72
C ALA A 217 1.74 25.67 26.37
N SER A 218 2.09 25.77 25.08
CA SER A 218 3.22 26.58 24.63
C SER A 218 3.03 28.08 24.87
N SER A 219 1.77 28.57 24.88
CA SER A 219 1.48 29.99 25.15
C SER A 219 1.47 30.34 26.65
N GLY A 220 1.30 29.33 27.53
CA GLY A 220 1.10 29.51 28.97
C GLY A 220 -0.14 30.32 29.36
N LYS A 221 -1.05 30.62 28.41
CA LYS A 221 -2.24 31.46 28.62
C LYS A 221 -3.48 30.82 28.01
N PHE A 222 -4.51 30.69 28.83
CA PHE A 222 -5.85 30.28 28.38
C PHE A 222 -6.70 31.51 28.09
N ASP A 223 -6.50 32.14 26.93
CA ASP A 223 -7.38 33.18 26.42
C ASP A 223 -8.10 32.73 25.13
N PHE A 224 -9.24 33.35 24.86
CA PHE A 224 -10.04 33.04 23.66
C PHE A 224 -9.22 33.20 22.38
N GLN A 225 -8.30 34.16 22.35
CA GLN A 225 -7.46 34.45 21.20
C GLN A 225 -6.47 33.30 20.90
N THR A 226 -5.86 32.69 21.92
CA THR A 226 -4.92 31.58 21.77
C THR A 226 -5.65 30.30 21.37
N VAL A 227 -6.81 30.00 21.99
CA VAL A 227 -7.65 28.87 21.59
C VAL A 227 -8.07 29.03 20.13
N PHE A 228 -8.58 30.20 19.76
CA PHE A 228 -9.01 30.49 18.39
C PHE A 228 -7.85 30.42 17.39
N LYS A 229 -6.66 30.93 17.74
CA LYS A 229 -5.45 30.81 16.91
C LYS A 229 -4.99 29.37 16.74
N SER A 230 -5.03 28.56 17.79
CA SER A 230 -4.55 27.16 17.75
C SER A 230 -5.51 26.28 16.95
N VAL A 231 -6.82 26.37 17.23
CA VAL A 231 -7.86 25.65 16.48
C VAL A 231 -7.94 26.17 15.04
N GLY A 232 -8.01 27.48 14.86
CA GLY A 232 -8.07 28.12 13.55
C GLY A 232 -6.84 27.83 12.71
N GLY A 233 -5.65 27.81 13.31
CA GLY A 233 -4.40 27.43 12.67
C GLY A 233 -4.41 25.98 12.20
N ALA A 234 -4.82 25.04 13.05
CA ALA A 234 -4.94 23.62 12.68
C ALA A 234 -5.95 23.41 11.55
N VAL A 235 -7.15 24.01 11.64
CA VAL A 235 -8.18 23.92 10.60
C VAL A 235 -7.71 24.56 9.30
N LEU A 236 -7.12 25.76 9.36
CA LEU A 236 -6.57 26.45 8.19
C LEU A 236 -5.47 25.62 7.52
N PHE A 237 -4.55 25.05 8.31
CA PHE A 237 -3.52 24.15 7.81
C PHE A 237 -4.13 22.95 7.08
N LEU A 238 -5.12 22.28 7.67
CA LEU A 238 -5.80 21.14 7.04
C LEU A 238 -6.48 21.56 5.72
N VAL A 239 -7.20 22.68 5.70
CA VAL A 239 -7.83 23.19 4.48
C VAL A 239 -6.78 23.45 3.40
N ILE A 240 -5.68 24.13 3.73
CA ILE A 240 -4.58 24.40 2.78
C ILE A 240 -3.93 23.09 2.30
N ALA A 241 -3.67 22.15 3.21
CA ALA A 241 -3.04 20.88 2.89
C ALA A 241 -3.91 20.04 1.94
N PHE A 242 -5.21 19.92 2.22
CA PHE A 242 -6.12 19.13 1.37
C PHE A 242 -6.52 19.83 0.06
N THR A 243 -6.28 21.13 -0.09
CA THR A 243 -6.53 21.88 -1.34
C THR A 243 -5.25 22.09 -2.14
N VAL A 244 -4.36 22.97 -1.65
CA VAL A 244 -3.09 23.31 -2.28
C VAL A 244 -2.10 22.17 -2.14
N GLY A 245 -1.96 21.60 -0.94
CA GLY A 245 -1.01 20.51 -0.68
C GLY A 245 -1.25 19.28 -1.56
N ARG A 246 -2.52 18.91 -1.81
CA ARG A 246 -2.88 17.84 -2.76
C ARG A 246 -2.39 18.13 -4.18
N THR A 247 -2.53 19.38 -4.63
CA THR A 247 -2.07 19.81 -5.96
C THR A 247 -0.55 19.80 -6.06
N VAL A 248 0.13 20.30 -5.03
CA VAL A 248 1.60 20.28 -4.92
C VAL A 248 2.11 18.84 -4.92
N MET A 249 1.51 17.95 -4.13
CA MET A 249 1.86 16.54 -4.07
C MET A 249 1.75 15.85 -5.44
N ALA A 250 0.61 16.03 -6.11
CA ALA A 250 0.39 15.48 -7.44
C ALA A 250 1.32 16.08 -8.50
N TRP A 251 1.71 17.35 -8.36
CA TRP A 251 2.69 17.98 -9.24
C TRP A 251 4.11 17.43 -9.01
N VAL A 252 4.56 17.35 -7.76
CA VAL A 252 5.90 16.82 -7.42
C VAL A 252 6.03 15.37 -7.87
N PHE A 253 5.09 14.49 -7.54
CA PHE A 253 5.21 13.09 -7.93
C PHE A 253 5.09 12.87 -9.44
N ARG A 254 4.27 13.67 -10.15
CA ARG A 254 4.28 13.68 -11.63
C ARG A 254 5.64 14.05 -12.18
N TRP A 255 6.26 15.08 -11.62
CA TRP A 255 7.57 15.54 -12.07
C TRP A 255 8.65 14.49 -11.79
N VAL A 256 8.66 13.92 -10.59
CA VAL A 256 9.61 12.85 -10.22
C VAL A 256 9.45 11.64 -11.14
N ASP A 257 8.22 11.18 -11.37
CA ASP A 257 7.92 10.02 -12.23
C ASP A 257 8.33 10.27 -13.69
N ASN A 258 8.05 11.46 -14.23
CA ASN A 258 8.33 11.78 -15.63
C ASN A 258 9.81 12.02 -15.94
N TYR A 259 10.58 12.61 -15.01
CA TYR A 259 11.94 13.08 -15.31
C TYR A 259 13.07 12.32 -14.60
N ILE A 260 12.83 11.80 -13.40
CA ILE A 260 13.85 11.09 -12.62
C ILE A 260 13.57 9.58 -12.66
N GLY A 261 12.33 9.21 -12.35
CA GLY A 261 11.87 7.84 -12.24
C GLY A 261 12.43 7.10 -11.02
N GLY A 262 11.70 6.08 -10.59
CA GLY A 262 12.17 5.09 -9.63
C GLY A 262 11.77 5.32 -8.17
N PRO A 263 11.80 4.26 -7.34
CA PRO A 263 11.31 4.29 -5.96
C PRO A 263 12.13 5.21 -5.04
N THR A 264 13.44 5.28 -5.23
CA THR A 264 14.35 6.10 -4.41
C THR A 264 14.09 7.60 -4.54
N ALA A 265 13.76 8.06 -5.75
CA ALA A 265 13.40 9.45 -6.01
C ALA A 265 12.02 9.78 -5.41
N SER A 266 11.05 8.87 -5.53
CA SER A 266 9.73 9.01 -4.91
C SER A 266 9.81 9.07 -3.38
N LEU A 267 10.65 8.21 -2.77
CA LEU A 267 10.93 8.24 -1.34
C LEU A 267 11.56 9.56 -0.90
N SER A 268 12.59 10.02 -1.61
CA SER A 268 13.25 11.30 -1.32
C SER A 268 12.26 12.47 -1.38
N ALA A 269 11.39 12.50 -2.39
CA ALA A 269 10.37 13.53 -2.53
C ALA A 269 9.36 13.50 -1.37
N LEU A 270 8.89 12.31 -0.97
CA LEU A 270 8.02 12.15 0.19
C LEU A 270 8.68 12.69 1.47
N LEU A 271 9.94 12.33 1.73
CA LEU A 271 10.66 12.76 2.93
C LEU A 271 10.87 14.28 2.96
N VAL A 272 11.25 14.89 1.83
CA VAL A 272 11.40 16.35 1.73
C VAL A 272 10.07 17.05 2.00
N LEU A 273 8.97 16.58 1.41
CA LEU A 273 7.64 17.15 1.62
C LEU A 273 7.18 16.99 3.08
N ALA A 274 7.42 15.82 3.68
CA ALA A 274 7.01 15.53 5.06
C ALA A 274 7.77 16.38 6.08
N LEU A 275 9.09 16.46 5.94
CA LEU A 275 9.93 17.30 6.81
C LEU A 275 9.61 18.79 6.61
N SER A 276 9.32 19.23 5.39
CA SER A 276 8.91 20.62 5.11
C SER A 276 7.56 20.95 5.73
N ALA A 277 6.58 20.04 5.64
CA ALA A 277 5.27 20.21 6.25
C ALA A 277 5.35 20.18 7.80
N ALA A 278 6.19 19.31 8.37
CA ALA A 278 6.46 19.26 9.80
C ALA A 278 7.11 20.56 10.30
N ALA A 279 8.12 21.08 9.59
CA ALA A 279 8.73 22.36 9.92
C ALA A 279 7.75 23.54 9.80
N PHE A 280 6.91 23.54 8.75
CA PHE A 280 5.90 24.57 8.54
C PHE A 280 4.84 24.58 9.66
N THR A 281 4.30 23.40 10.02
CA THR A 281 3.33 23.28 11.11
C THR A 281 3.93 23.69 12.45
N HIS A 282 5.15 23.27 12.75
CA HIS A 282 5.87 23.69 13.96
C HIS A 282 6.00 25.23 14.06
N ASN A 283 6.36 25.89 12.95
CA ASN A 283 6.49 27.35 12.91
C ASN A 283 5.14 28.08 13.09
N LEU A 284 4.01 27.43 12.79
CA LEU A 284 2.67 27.96 13.05
C LEU A 284 2.21 27.77 14.49
N GLY A 285 3.04 27.17 15.37
CA GLY A 285 2.65 26.82 16.73
C GLY A 285 1.72 25.60 16.80
N ILE A 286 1.72 24.78 15.75
CA ILE A 286 0.98 23.52 15.64
C ILE A 286 2.00 22.37 15.83
N GLU A 287 1.56 21.22 16.30
CA GLU A 287 2.45 20.07 16.47
C GLU A 287 3.03 19.58 15.12
N ALA A 288 4.35 19.43 15.04
CA ALA A 288 5.05 19.03 13.81
C ALA A 288 4.57 17.68 13.25
N ALA A 289 4.15 16.80 14.16
CA ALA A 289 3.54 15.51 13.89
C ALA A 289 2.33 15.59 12.93
N LEU A 290 1.48 16.61 13.07
CA LEU A 290 0.30 16.78 12.22
C LEU A 290 0.70 17.00 10.76
N GLY A 291 1.75 17.79 10.52
CA GLY A 291 2.26 18.05 9.17
C GLY A 291 2.74 16.78 8.49
N ALA A 292 3.54 15.98 9.19
CA ALA A 292 4.05 14.69 8.70
C ALA A 292 2.93 13.70 8.39
N PHE A 293 1.94 13.57 9.30
CA PHE A 293 0.79 12.70 9.13
C PHE A 293 -0.04 13.07 7.89
N VAL A 294 -0.39 14.36 7.74
CA VAL A 294 -1.18 14.83 6.59
C VAL A 294 -0.42 14.65 5.27
N THR A 295 0.90 14.86 5.27
CA THR A 295 1.73 14.53 4.09
C THR A 295 1.64 13.05 3.72
N GLY A 296 1.66 12.14 4.70
CA GLY A 296 1.45 10.70 4.47
C GLY A 296 0.11 10.41 3.80
N ILE A 297 -0.98 10.99 4.30
CA ILE A 297 -2.33 10.84 3.71
C ILE A 297 -2.34 11.31 2.25
N LEU A 298 -1.84 12.51 1.98
CA LEU A 298 -1.84 13.08 0.63
C LEU A 298 -0.98 12.28 -0.35
N ALA A 299 0.13 11.72 0.13
CA ALA A 299 0.99 10.87 -0.67
C ALA A 299 0.35 9.52 -0.99
N GLY A 300 -0.29 8.87 0.00
CA GLY A 300 -1.00 7.60 -0.18
C GLY A 300 -2.17 7.68 -1.16
N GLN A 301 -2.73 8.88 -1.35
CA GLN A 301 -3.78 9.14 -2.34
C GLN A 301 -3.28 9.46 -3.75
N SER A 302 -1.98 9.66 -3.94
CA SER A 302 -1.42 10.02 -5.25
C SER A 302 -1.21 8.76 -6.09
N PRO A 303 -1.87 8.60 -7.25
CA PRO A 303 -1.73 7.40 -8.09
C PRO A 303 -0.31 7.18 -8.62
N ARG A 304 0.51 8.24 -8.65
CA ARG A 304 1.91 8.20 -9.11
C ARG A 304 2.92 8.03 -7.98
N PHE A 305 2.48 7.91 -6.73
CA PHE A 305 3.38 7.59 -5.64
C PHE A 305 3.85 6.13 -5.76
N SER A 306 5.16 5.90 -5.65
CA SER A 306 5.70 4.55 -5.75
C SER A 306 5.34 3.73 -4.51
N ARG A 307 4.61 2.63 -4.72
CA ARG A 307 4.28 1.69 -3.63
C ARG A 307 5.54 1.13 -2.95
N GLU A 308 6.58 0.86 -3.74
CA GLU A 308 7.89 0.41 -3.23
C GLU A 308 8.55 1.46 -2.34
N ALA A 309 8.41 2.75 -2.66
CA ALA A 309 8.90 3.83 -1.80
C ALA A 309 8.19 3.83 -0.44
N GLY A 310 6.86 3.67 -0.44
CA GLY A 310 6.07 3.55 0.79
C GLY A 310 6.51 2.35 1.64
N LEU A 311 6.64 1.16 1.02
CA LEU A 311 7.11 -0.05 1.70
C LEU A 311 8.55 0.11 2.24
N THR A 312 9.42 0.79 1.49
CA THR A 312 10.80 1.06 1.93
C THR A 312 10.81 1.94 3.18
N LEU A 313 9.98 3.00 3.21
CA LEU A 313 9.84 3.86 4.37
C LEU A 313 9.28 3.11 5.58
N GLU A 314 8.26 2.27 5.35
CA GLU A 314 7.66 1.41 6.38
C GLU A 314 8.70 0.46 6.98
N LEU A 315 9.54 -0.18 6.15
CA LEU A 315 10.60 -1.10 6.59
C LEU A 315 11.67 -0.38 7.41
N ILE A 316 12.14 0.80 6.97
CA ILE A 316 13.13 1.59 7.72
C ILE A 316 12.52 2.05 9.05
N THR A 317 11.28 2.50 9.03
CA THR A 317 10.62 3.05 10.21
C THR A 317 10.34 1.95 11.24
N SER A 318 9.69 0.86 10.85
CA SER A 318 9.38 -0.26 11.74
C SER A 318 10.61 -1.08 12.16
N GLY A 319 11.65 -1.13 11.33
CA GLY A 319 12.87 -1.89 11.57
C GLY A 319 13.90 -1.16 12.43
N PHE A 320 13.95 0.18 12.37
CA PHE A 320 15.00 0.99 13.00
C PHE A 320 14.43 2.13 13.85
N LEU A 321 13.73 3.08 13.23
CA LEU A 321 13.41 4.35 13.89
C LEU A 321 12.32 4.26 14.97
N ALA A 322 11.22 3.56 14.70
CA ALA A 322 10.11 3.41 15.64
C ALA A 322 10.52 2.60 16.89
N PRO A 323 11.26 1.47 16.79
CA PRO A 323 11.79 0.79 17.97
C PRO A 323 12.64 1.69 18.87
N ILE A 324 13.48 2.55 18.29
CA ILE A 324 14.29 3.52 19.05
C ILE A 324 13.42 4.56 19.72
N PHE A 325 12.42 5.10 19.03
CA PHE A 325 11.44 6.03 19.62
C PHE A 325 10.75 5.42 20.84
N PHE A 326 10.17 4.22 20.70
CA PHE A 326 9.44 3.58 21.80
C PHE A 326 10.35 3.18 22.96
N ALA A 327 11.56 2.69 22.68
CA ALA A 327 12.53 2.39 23.72
C ALA A 327 12.99 3.69 24.44
N THR A 328 13.19 4.79 23.72
CA THR A 328 13.53 6.09 24.32
C THR A 328 12.39 6.63 25.19
N ALA A 329 11.14 6.45 24.78
CA ALA A 329 9.98 6.74 25.62
C ALA A 329 9.98 5.87 26.89
N GLY A 330 10.24 4.56 26.74
CA GLY A 330 10.36 3.63 27.87
C GLY A 330 11.46 3.99 28.87
N LEU A 331 12.60 4.55 28.41
CA LEU A 331 13.70 4.99 29.30
C LEU A 331 13.25 6.04 30.33
N LYS A 332 12.23 6.84 30.01
CA LYS A 332 11.69 7.88 30.89
C LYS A 332 10.72 7.33 31.94
N VAL A 333 10.30 6.07 31.81
CA VAL A 333 9.36 5.42 32.74
C VAL A 333 10.08 5.00 34.02
N ASN A 334 9.48 5.33 35.16
CA ASN A 334 9.98 4.94 36.47
C ASN A 334 8.98 4.08 37.24
N LEU A 335 9.09 2.76 37.10
CA LEU A 335 8.24 1.79 37.81
C LEU A 335 8.48 1.78 39.32
N LEU A 336 9.66 2.20 39.80
CA LEU A 336 9.92 2.28 41.24
C LEU A 336 9.01 3.32 41.91
N GLN A 337 8.66 4.39 41.19
CA GLN A 337 7.67 5.36 41.67
C GLN A 337 6.25 4.77 41.71
N MET A 338 5.95 3.81 40.85
CA MET A 338 4.67 3.09 40.84
C MET A 338 4.55 2.08 41.99
N LEU A 339 5.66 1.66 42.62
CA LEU A 339 5.62 0.83 43.83
C LEU A 339 5.10 1.61 45.05
N ASN A 340 5.09 2.95 45.00
CA ASN A 340 4.44 3.74 46.03
C ASN A 340 2.92 3.47 46.02
N PRO A 341 2.30 3.04 47.14
CA PRO A 341 0.89 2.67 47.16
C PRO A 341 -0.05 3.77 46.67
N TRP A 342 0.27 5.03 46.94
CA TRP A 342 -0.54 6.17 46.50
C TRP A 342 -0.49 6.34 44.99
N THR A 343 0.71 6.31 44.40
CA THR A 343 0.91 6.39 42.94
C THR A 343 0.25 5.20 42.23
N LEU A 344 0.34 4.00 42.80
CA LEU A 344 -0.30 2.80 42.25
C LEU A 344 -1.83 2.93 42.23
N VAL A 345 -2.44 3.38 43.33
CA VAL A 345 -3.89 3.57 43.43
C VAL A 345 -4.36 4.60 42.40
N ILE A 346 -3.67 5.74 42.29
CA ILE A 346 -3.99 6.74 41.28
C ILE A 346 -3.84 6.16 39.87
N GLY A 347 -2.77 5.40 39.59
CA GLY A 347 -2.58 4.72 38.32
C GLY A 347 -3.71 3.74 37.97
N LEU A 348 -4.18 2.96 38.95
CA LEU A 348 -5.31 2.04 38.77
C LEU A 348 -6.63 2.77 38.53
N VAL A 349 -6.87 3.89 39.22
CA VAL A 349 -8.04 4.75 38.98
C VAL A 349 -7.99 5.33 37.56
N VAL A 350 -6.83 5.85 37.15
CA VAL A 350 -6.62 6.39 35.80
C VAL A 350 -6.86 5.33 34.73
N LEU A 351 -6.35 4.11 34.94
CA LEU A 351 -6.60 2.96 34.07
C LEU A 351 -8.08 2.58 34.01
N ALA A 352 -8.77 2.52 35.15
CA ALA A 352 -10.18 2.17 35.20
C ALA A 352 -11.05 3.19 34.46
N VAL A 353 -10.81 4.49 34.69
CA VAL A 353 -11.50 5.59 34.00
C VAL A 353 -11.19 5.57 32.50
N ALA A 354 -9.94 5.29 32.12
CA ALA A 354 -9.51 5.16 30.73
C ALA A 354 -10.29 4.06 30.00
N CYS A 355 -10.27 2.85 30.57
CA CYS A 355 -10.97 1.69 30.03
C CYS A 355 -12.48 1.95 29.94
N PHE A 356 -13.08 2.45 31.01
CA PHE A 356 -14.52 2.69 31.06
C PHE A 356 -14.96 3.77 30.07
N GLY A 357 -14.32 4.93 30.09
CA GLY A 357 -14.68 6.06 29.23
C GLY A 357 -14.57 5.69 27.75
N LYS A 358 -13.48 5.00 27.37
CA LYS A 358 -13.26 4.62 25.97
C LYS A 358 -14.20 3.50 25.51
N PHE A 359 -14.35 2.46 26.34
CA PHE A 359 -15.27 1.35 26.04
C PHE A 359 -16.72 1.84 25.94
N ALA A 360 -17.19 2.61 26.92
CA ALA A 360 -18.55 3.16 26.94
C ALA A 360 -18.79 4.10 25.76
N GLY A 361 -17.81 4.95 25.44
CA GLY A 361 -17.87 5.87 24.30
C GLY A 361 -18.07 5.18 22.97
N ALA A 362 -17.19 4.22 22.66
CA ALA A 362 -17.27 3.45 21.42
C ALA A 362 -18.51 2.54 21.39
N TYR A 363 -18.91 1.94 22.52
CA TYR A 363 -20.13 1.15 22.62
C TYR A 363 -21.38 2.01 22.34
N ILE A 364 -21.55 3.14 23.01
CA ILE A 364 -22.70 4.03 22.78
C ILE A 364 -22.70 4.54 21.34
N GLY A 365 -21.56 5.00 20.83
CA GLY A 365 -21.42 5.48 19.46
C GLY A 365 -21.78 4.40 18.42
N SER A 366 -21.39 3.14 18.67
CA SER A 366 -21.74 2.01 17.80
C SER A 366 -23.23 1.67 17.80
N ARG A 367 -23.88 1.70 18.97
CA ARG A 367 -25.31 1.43 19.12
C ARG A 367 -26.17 2.50 18.46
N VAL A 368 -25.80 3.78 18.63
CA VAL A 368 -26.43 4.91 17.93
C VAL A 368 -26.15 4.85 16.43
N GLY A 369 -24.98 4.35 16.03
CA GLY A 369 -24.60 4.11 14.64
C GLY A 369 -25.27 2.91 13.97
N GLY A 370 -26.17 2.19 14.67
CA GLY A 370 -26.96 1.08 14.14
C GLY A 370 -26.33 -0.31 14.26
N LEU A 371 -25.15 -0.44 14.88
CA LEU A 371 -24.51 -1.74 15.10
C LEU A 371 -25.17 -2.50 16.24
N SER A 372 -25.21 -3.83 16.16
CA SER A 372 -25.75 -4.74 17.18
C SER A 372 -25.00 -4.68 18.51
N HIS A 373 -25.52 -5.36 19.54
CA HIS A 373 -24.90 -5.39 20.86
C HIS A 373 -23.48 -5.98 20.83
N TRP A 374 -23.30 -7.12 20.17
CA TRP A 374 -21.99 -7.79 20.07
C TRP A 374 -21.00 -7.01 19.21
N GLU A 375 -21.46 -6.39 18.13
CA GLU A 375 -20.64 -5.45 17.35
C GLU A 375 -20.22 -4.26 18.21
N GLY A 376 -21.12 -3.73 19.05
CA GLY A 376 -20.77 -2.63 19.95
C GLY A 376 -19.78 -3.01 21.03
N ILE A 377 -19.87 -4.22 21.60
CA ILE A 377 -18.84 -4.73 22.53
C ILE A 377 -17.51 -4.89 21.80
N ALA A 378 -17.51 -5.36 20.55
CA ALA A 378 -16.31 -5.48 19.74
C ALA A 378 -15.69 -4.10 19.45
N MET A 379 -16.49 -3.09 19.10
CA MET A 379 -16.05 -1.71 18.95
C MET A 379 -15.44 -1.17 20.24
N GLY A 380 -16.13 -1.32 21.37
CA GLY A 380 -15.62 -0.92 22.69
C GLY A 380 -14.30 -1.59 23.05
N SER A 381 -14.19 -2.89 22.81
CA SER A 381 -12.98 -3.67 23.12
C SER A 381 -11.81 -3.30 22.21
N GLY A 382 -12.07 -3.15 20.91
CA GLY A 382 -11.05 -2.84 19.91
C GLY A 382 -10.53 -1.41 19.99
N MET A 383 -11.42 -0.43 20.21
CA MET A 383 -11.04 0.98 20.33
C MET A 383 -10.41 1.32 21.67
N ASN A 384 -10.55 0.46 22.68
CA ASN A 384 -9.82 0.61 23.94
C ASN A 384 -8.32 0.30 23.79
N ALA A 385 -7.87 -0.27 22.66
CA ALA A 385 -6.45 -0.38 22.39
C ALA A 385 -5.85 1.03 22.29
N ARG A 386 -4.94 1.35 23.21
CA ARG A 386 -4.04 2.49 23.06
C ARG A 386 -2.67 1.99 22.62
N GLY A 387 -1.72 2.88 22.44
CA GLY A 387 -0.42 2.52 21.89
C GLY A 387 0.38 3.74 21.52
N ALA A 388 0.96 3.71 20.32
CA ALA A 388 1.96 4.68 19.89
C ALA A 388 1.54 6.15 20.09
N MET A 389 0.32 6.49 19.70
CA MET A 389 -0.16 7.87 19.75
C MET A 389 -0.28 8.39 21.19
N GLU A 390 -0.76 7.58 22.14
CA GLU A 390 -0.84 7.97 23.56
C GLU A 390 0.56 8.23 24.15
N ILE A 391 1.56 7.41 23.78
CA ILE A 391 2.95 7.59 24.21
C ILE A 391 3.53 8.90 23.64
N ILE A 392 3.19 9.25 22.41
CA ILE A 392 3.59 10.53 21.80
C ILE A 392 2.99 11.69 22.59
N VAL A 393 1.69 11.65 22.90
CA VAL A 393 1.02 12.68 23.73
C VAL A 393 1.69 12.80 25.10
N ALA A 394 1.97 11.68 25.77
CA ALA A 394 2.65 11.69 27.06
C ALA A 394 4.05 12.33 26.97
N THR A 395 4.79 12.00 25.91
CA THR A 395 6.16 12.50 25.70
C THR A 395 6.16 14.00 25.42
N ILE A 396 5.22 14.49 24.63
CA ILE A 396 5.00 15.93 24.39
C ILE A 396 4.60 16.62 25.70
N GLY A 397 3.66 16.04 26.46
CA GLY A 397 3.20 16.62 27.72
C GLY A 397 4.32 16.79 28.76
N VAL A 398 5.26 15.85 28.85
CA VAL A 398 6.46 16.01 29.70
C VAL A 398 7.39 17.07 29.13
N SER A 399 7.59 17.10 27.81
CA SER A 399 8.51 18.04 27.16
C SER A 399 8.04 19.50 27.27
N LEU A 400 6.73 19.72 27.30
CA LEU A 400 6.10 21.04 27.54
C LEU A 400 6.00 21.38 29.03
N GLY A 401 6.46 20.49 29.93
CA GLY A 401 6.37 20.71 31.37
C GLY A 401 4.94 20.68 31.92
N VAL A 402 4.00 20.03 31.22
CA VAL A 402 2.61 19.86 31.67
C VAL A 402 2.48 18.61 32.55
N LEU A 403 3.15 17.53 32.15
CA LEU A 403 3.15 16.25 32.86
C LEU A 403 4.44 16.09 33.65
N ASN A 404 4.31 15.64 34.90
CA ASN A 404 5.48 15.23 35.69
C ASN A 404 5.86 13.75 35.38
N PRO A 405 7.05 13.28 35.81
CA PRO A 405 7.50 11.91 35.52
C PRO A 405 6.58 10.81 36.07
N SER A 406 5.90 11.05 37.19
CA SER A 406 4.94 10.11 37.78
C SER A 406 3.72 9.93 36.89
N MET A 407 3.13 11.04 36.42
CA MET A 407 1.97 11.02 35.54
C MET A 407 2.33 10.45 34.15
N TYR A 408 3.53 10.75 33.65
CA TYR A 408 4.05 10.12 32.45
C TYR A 408 4.08 8.59 32.56
N SER A 409 4.65 8.09 33.67
CA SER A 409 4.74 6.64 33.93
C SER A 409 3.35 6.01 34.03
N ILE A 410 2.37 6.69 34.63
CA ILE A 410 0.97 6.24 34.69
C ILE A 410 0.37 6.15 33.28
N ILE A 411 0.50 7.18 32.44
CA ILE A 411 -0.07 7.16 31.07
C ILE A 411 0.57 6.04 30.24
N VAL A 412 1.88 5.86 30.34
CA VAL A 412 2.58 4.77 29.65
C VAL A 412 2.13 3.40 30.16
N MET A 413 1.91 3.25 31.47
CA MET A 413 1.32 2.03 32.04
C MET A 413 -0.08 1.78 31.46
N VAL A 414 -0.93 2.80 31.36
CA VAL A 414 -2.25 2.67 30.73
C VAL A 414 -2.15 2.25 29.27
N ALA A 415 -1.22 2.84 28.50
CA ALA A 415 -0.98 2.46 27.12
C ALA A 415 -0.64 0.96 27.01
N ILE A 416 0.33 0.48 27.79
CA ILE A 416 0.73 -0.93 27.79
C ILE A 416 -0.43 -1.84 28.19
N VAL A 417 -1.06 -1.58 29.33
CA VAL A 417 -2.09 -2.49 29.88
C VAL A 417 -3.29 -2.56 28.94
N THR A 418 -3.75 -1.43 28.39
CA THR A 418 -4.86 -1.42 27.44
C THR A 418 -4.51 -2.08 26.11
N SER A 419 -3.28 -1.90 25.58
CA SER A 419 -2.80 -2.64 24.40
C SER A 419 -2.78 -4.16 24.62
N LEU A 420 -2.46 -4.62 25.83
CA LEU A 420 -2.45 -6.04 26.19
C LEU A 420 -3.87 -6.60 26.36
N MET A 421 -4.79 -5.81 26.90
CA MET A 421 -6.19 -6.20 27.13
C MET A 421 -7.01 -6.26 25.83
N ALA A 422 -6.75 -5.38 24.86
CA ALA A 422 -7.61 -5.24 23.70
C ALA A 422 -7.66 -6.50 22.79
N PRO A 423 -6.54 -7.14 22.40
CA PRO A 423 -6.57 -8.33 21.54
C PRO A 423 -7.44 -9.49 22.06
N PRO A 424 -7.31 -9.98 23.31
CA PRO A 424 -8.14 -11.07 23.80
C PRO A 424 -9.62 -10.70 23.90
N LEU A 425 -9.94 -9.48 24.36
CA LEU A 425 -11.32 -9.00 24.46
C LEU A 425 -11.98 -8.84 23.09
N LEU A 426 -11.23 -8.31 22.12
CA LEU A 426 -11.70 -8.15 20.75
C LEU A 426 -11.92 -9.51 20.06
N ARG A 427 -11.01 -10.48 20.24
CA ARG A 427 -11.18 -11.84 19.70
C ARG A 427 -12.43 -12.53 20.27
N TRP A 428 -12.63 -12.42 21.58
CA TRP A 428 -13.78 -12.99 22.26
C TRP A 428 -15.10 -12.35 21.77
N SER A 429 -15.17 -11.03 21.72
CA SER A 429 -16.38 -10.33 21.27
C SER A 429 -16.70 -10.58 19.79
N LEU A 430 -15.69 -10.56 18.90
CA LEU A 430 -15.88 -10.84 17.48
C LEU A 430 -16.35 -12.27 17.19
N SER A 431 -16.02 -13.25 18.04
CA SER A 431 -16.52 -14.63 17.88
C SER A 431 -18.05 -14.76 18.02
N HIS A 432 -18.70 -13.75 18.61
CA HIS A 432 -20.16 -13.69 18.77
C HIS A 432 -20.85 -12.81 17.70
N VAL A 433 -20.09 -12.23 16.76
CA VAL A 433 -20.63 -11.37 15.69
C VAL A 433 -20.97 -12.21 14.46
N SER A 434 -22.27 -12.45 14.25
CA SER A 434 -22.79 -13.15 13.07
C SER A 434 -22.56 -12.36 11.78
N MET A 435 -22.47 -13.08 10.65
CA MET A 435 -22.42 -12.49 9.31
C MET A 435 -23.83 -12.37 8.74
N SER A 436 -24.16 -11.20 8.18
CA SER A 436 -25.41 -11.04 7.45
C SER A 436 -25.32 -11.75 6.10
N GLU A 437 -26.44 -12.21 5.56
CA GLU A 437 -26.47 -12.86 4.23
C GLU A 437 -25.98 -11.92 3.13
N GLU A 438 -26.31 -10.63 3.21
CA GLU A 438 -25.83 -9.60 2.28
C GLU A 438 -24.30 -9.44 2.32
N GLU A 439 -23.70 -9.45 3.52
CA GLU A 439 -22.25 -9.39 3.70
C GLU A 439 -21.58 -10.64 3.12
N ALA A 440 -22.14 -11.82 3.36
CA ALA A 440 -21.64 -13.07 2.82
C ALA A 440 -21.64 -13.07 1.28
N GLN A 441 -22.75 -12.69 0.67
CA GLN A 441 -22.86 -12.57 -0.79
C GLN A 441 -21.91 -11.51 -1.37
N ARG A 442 -21.72 -10.37 -0.69
CA ARG A 442 -20.75 -9.35 -1.09
C ARG A 442 -19.33 -9.91 -1.10
N LEU A 443 -18.93 -10.57 -0.02
CA LEU A 443 -17.59 -11.15 0.11
C LEU A 443 -17.33 -12.23 -0.94
N GLU A 444 -18.32 -13.06 -1.25
CA GLU A 444 -18.23 -14.06 -2.32
C GLU A 444 -18.04 -13.39 -3.68
N ARG A 445 -18.82 -12.35 -4.00
CA ARG A 445 -18.64 -11.56 -5.24
C ARG A 445 -17.28 -10.86 -5.30
N GLU A 446 -16.81 -10.31 -4.18
CA GLU A 446 -15.48 -9.69 -4.08
C GLU A 446 -14.36 -10.73 -4.25
N GLU A 447 -14.52 -11.94 -3.72
CA GLU A 447 -13.58 -13.03 -3.89
C GLU A 447 -13.52 -13.47 -5.36
N LEU A 448 -14.67 -13.70 -5.99
CA LEU A 448 -14.78 -13.98 -7.42
C LEU A 448 -14.17 -12.87 -8.27
N ALA A 449 -14.48 -11.60 -7.95
CA ALA A 449 -13.90 -10.44 -8.62
C ALA A 449 -12.38 -10.34 -8.42
N SER A 450 -11.86 -10.69 -7.24
CA SER A 450 -10.43 -10.67 -6.97
C SER A 450 -9.67 -11.75 -7.73
N ARG A 451 -10.34 -12.86 -8.09
CA ARG A 451 -9.78 -13.91 -8.95
C ARG A 451 -9.79 -13.53 -10.44
N SER A 452 -10.69 -12.63 -10.85
CA SER A 452 -10.80 -12.21 -12.25
C SER A 452 -9.51 -11.57 -12.77
N PHE A 453 -8.94 -12.18 -13.81
CA PHE A 453 -7.80 -11.65 -14.56
C PHE A 453 -8.11 -10.27 -15.14
N ILE A 454 -9.29 -10.10 -15.75
CA ILE A 454 -9.66 -8.85 -16.42
C ILE A 454 -9.78 -7.69 -15.42
N LYS A 455 -10.34 -7.92 -14.23
CA LYS A 455 -10.49 -6.87 -13.21
C LYS A 455 -9.17 -6.40 -12.58
N ARG A 456 -8.09 -7.18 -12.72
CA ARG A 456 -6.75 -6.79 -12.24
C ARG A 456 -6.00 -5.92 -13.23
N ILE A 457 -6.45 -5.82 -14.48
CA ILE A 457 -5.79 -5.03 -15.51
C ILE A 457 -6.26 -3.58 -15.39
N HIS A 458 -5.34 -2.68 -15.04
CA HIS A 458 -5.56 -1.23 -14.99
C HIS A 458 -4.66 -0.48 -15.97
N ARG A 459 -3.43 -0.96 -16.19
CA ARG A 459 -2.46 -0.36 -17.10
C ARG A 459 -2.03 -1.34 -18.18
N VAL A 460 -2.25 -0.96 -19.44
CA VAL A 460 -1.90 -1.78 -20.61
C VAL A 460 -0.80 -1.10 -21.42
N LEU A 461 0.29 -1.82 -21.67
CA LEU A 461 1.35 -1.41 -22.57
C LEU A 461 1.13 -2.05 -23.94
N VAL A 462 1.08 -1.24 -25.00
CA VAL A 462 0.96 -1.72 -26.38
C VAL A 462 2.20 -1.30 -27.16
N PRO A 463 3.27 -2.13 -27.16
CA PRO A 463 4.44 -1.89 -28.00
C PRO A 463 4.07 -1.99 -29.47
N THR A 464 4.42 -0.97 -30.26
CA THR A 464 4.16 -0.93 -31.69
C THR A 464 5.44 -0.66 -32.50
N GLN A 465 5.46 -1.23 -33.69
CA GLN A 465 6.39 -0.98 -34.79
C GLN A 465 5.62 -0.87 -36.12
N GLY A 466 4.32 -0.55 -36.03
CA GLY A 466 3.36 -0.71 -37.12
C GLY A 466 3.02 -2.18 -37.42
N GLY A 467 2.09 -2.39 -38.36
CA GLY A 467 1.68 -3.71 -38.85
C GLY A 467 0.26 -4.13 -38.47
N GLN A 468 -0.28 -5.13 -39.16
CA GLN A 468 -1.70 -5.50 -39.02
C GLN A 468 -1.99 -6.19 -37.68
N ASN A 469 -1.09 -7.07 -37.23
CA ASN A 469 -1.27 -7.80 -35.98
C ASN A 469 -1.29 -6.89 -34.74
N VAL A 470 -0.55 -5.77 -34.72
CA VAL A 470 -0.60 -4.83 -33.58
C VAL A 470 -1.86 -3.98 -33.60
N ARG A 471 -2.38 -3.62 -34.79
CA ARG A 471 -3.69 -2.96 -34.93
C ARG A 471 -4.82 -3.86 -34.42
N LEU A 472 -4.81 -5.14 -34.80
CA LEU A 472 -5.76 -6.11 -34.25
C LEU A 472 -5.62 -6.23 -32.73
N ALA A 473 -4.39 -6.26 -32.22
CA ALA A 473 -4.16 -6.32 -30.78
C ALA A 473 -4.71 -5.08 -30.04
N ALA A 474 -4.55 -3.89 -30.63
CA ALA A 474 -5.14 -2.65 -30.12
C ALA A 474 -6.68 -2.68 -30.15
N GLN A 475 -7.29 -3.19 -31.22
CA GLN A 475 -8.74 -3.39 -31.29
C GLN A 475 -9.24 -4.30 -30.16
N LEU A 476 -8.58 -5.45 -29.92
CA LEU A 476 -8.98 -6.35 -28.83
C LEU A 476 -8.89 -5.65 -27.46
N VAL A 477 -7.83 -4.88 -27.22
CA VAL A 477 -7.68 -4.08 -25.99
C VAL A 477 -8.75 -3.00 -25.88
N SER A 478 -9.15 -2.38 -26.99
CA SER A 478 -10.22 -1.38 -27.00
C SER A 478 -11.56 -1.95 -26.53
N HIS A 479 -11.83 -3.24 -26.79
CA HIS A 479 -13.02 -3.91 -26.26
C HIS A 479 -12.91 -4.17 -24.75
N LEU A 480 -11.70 -4.46 -24.25
CA LEU A 480 -11.45 -4.61 -22.81
C LEU A 480 -11.62 -3.28 -22.06
N ALA A 481 -11.26 -2.15 -22.67
CA ALA A 481 -11.32 -0.81 -22.09
C ALA A 481 -12.76 -0.27 -21.87
N HIS A 482 -13.78 -0.92 -22.43
CA HIS A 482 -15.18 -0.48 -22.26
C HIS A 482 -15.79 -0.95 -20.93
N GLN A 483 -15.35 -2.09 -20.41
CA GLN A 483 -15.84 -2.60 -19.13
C GLN A 483 -14.97 -2.19 -17.94
N ASN A 484 -13.70 -1.82 -18.18
CA ASN A 484 -12.77 -1.35 -17.15
C ASN A 484 -12.11 -0.03 -17.57
N PRO A 485 -11.99 0.98 -16.68
CA PRO A 485 -11.19 2.16 -16.96
C PRO A 485 -9.71 1.77 -17.04
N LEU A 486 -9.19 1.68 -18.27
CA LEU A 486 -7.80 1.33 -18.56
C LEU A 486 -6.96 2.58 -18.85
N GLU A 487 -5.77 2.65 -18.27
CA GLU A 487 -4.69 3.52 -18.74
C GLU A 487 -3.87 2.76 -19.78
N MET A 488 -3.92 3.21 -21.01
CA MET A 488 -3.25 2.56 -22.14
C MET A 488 -2.05 3.40 -22.57
N THR A 489 -0.90 2.77 -22.74
CA THR A 489 0.29 3.41 -23.30
C THR A 489 0.68 2.73 -24.59
N VAL A 490 0.66 3.47 -25.70
CA VAL A 490 1.21 3.03 -26.98
C VAL A 490 2.67 3.44 -27.03
N LEU A 491 3.56 2.45 -27.07
CA LEU A 491 5.01 2.66 -27.01
C LEU A 491 5.67 2.33 -28.34
N PHE A 492 6.36 3.31 -28.92
CA PHE A 492 7.27 3.07 -30.03
C PHE A 492 8.72 2.98 -29.54
N ALA A 493 9.27 1.77 -29.54
CA ALA A 493 10.65 1.52 -29.12
C ALA A 493 11.65 1.71 -30.30
N LYS A 494 12.53 2.69 -30.18
CA LYS A 494 13.66 2.93 -31.10
C LYS A 494 14.91 2.18 -30.62
N SER A 495 15.76 1.77 -31.56
CA SER A 495 17.07 1.20 -31.26
C SER A 495 18.18 2.15 -31.69
N ASP A 496 19.13 2.41 -30.80
CA ASP A 496 20.25 3.34 -31.01
C ASP A 496 21.33 2.82 -31.98
N LYS A 497 21.13 1.64 -32.60
CA LYS A 497 22.10 1.10 -33.56
C LYS A 497 22.22 2.02 -34.78
N LYS A 498 23.39 2.66 -34.94
CA LYS A 498 23.73 3.45 -36.13
C LYS A 498 23.49 2.64 -37.40
N PRO A 499 22.76 3.16 -38.40
CA PRO A 499 22.61 2.49 -39.69
C PRO A 499 23.99 2.26 -40.31
N ASN A 500 24.18 1.09 -40.91
CA ASN A 500 25.44 0.71 -41.54
C ASN A 500 25.78 1.74 -42.65
N ARG A 501 27.05 2.14 -42.72
CA ARG A 501 27.58 3.25 -43.55
C ARG A 501 27.03 3.25 -44.98
N LYS A 502 26.08 4.15 -45.26
CA LYS A 502 25.87 4.98 -46.48
C LYS A 502 24.43 5.54 -46.48
N SER A 503 24.17 6.59 -45.70
CA SER A 503 23.10 7.61 -45.84
C SER A 503 22.71 8.11 -44.45
N THR A 504 23.20 9.29 -44.05
CA THR A 504 23.20 9.71 -42.63
C THR A 504 22.46 11.01 -42.33
N ALA A 505 21.73 11.60 -43.28
CA ALA A 505 20.96 12.83 -43.03
C ALA A 505 19.46 12.68 -43.32
N VAL A 506 19.07 11.89 -44.33
CA VAL A 506 17.66 11.68 -44.69
C VAL A 506 16.97 10.66 -43.77
N VAL A 507 17.73 9.77 -43.13
CA VAL A 507 17.18 8.63 -42.35
C VAL A 507 16.57 9.06 -41.01
N ASN A 508 17.10 10.10 -40.35
CA ASN A 508 16.63 10.52 -39.04
C ASN A 508 15.24 11.19 -39.10
N ASN A 509 15.00 12.07 -40.07
CA ASN A 509 13.68 12.69 -40.26
C ASN A 509 12.61 11.66 -40.69
N VAL A 510 13.00 10.65 -41.48
CA VAL A 510 12.11 9.55 -41.91
C VAL A 510 11.77 8.60 -40.75
N GLN A 511 12.70 8.38 -39.81
CA GLN A 511 12.45 7.53 -38.62
C GLN A 511 11.56 8.18 -37.56
N GLU A 512 11.53 9.52 -37.48
CA GLU A 512 10.56 10.24 -36.64
C GLU A 512 9.17 10.27 -37.26
N THR A 513 9.05 10.57 -38.56
CA THR A 513 7.76 10.53 -39.26
C THR A 513 7.14 9.13 -39.32
N THR A 514 7.94 8.07 -39.39
CA THR A 514 7.43 6.69 -39.33
C THR A 514 6.97 6.28 -37.93
N ALA A 515 7.65 6.72 -36.87
CA ALA A 515 7.22 6.43 -35.49
C ALA A 515 5.87 7.10 -35.17
N GLU A 516 5.68 8.35 -35.59
CA GLU A 516 4.39 9.06 -35.42
C GLU A 516 3.28 8.41 -36.24
N ALA A 517 3.54 8.01 -37.48
CA ALA A 517 2.57 7.32 -38.33
C ALA A 517 2.18 5.94 -37.78
N ASP A 518 3.15 5.17 -37.28
CA ASP A 518 2.92 3.85 -36.69
C ASP A 518 2.18 3.93 -35.35
N ILE A 519 2.41 4.98 -34.56
CA ILE A 519 1.62 5.28 -33.37
C ILE A 519 0.21 5.68 -33.79
N ALA A 520 0.05 6.64 -34.70
CA ALA A 520 -1.25 7.13 -35.16
C ALA A 520 -2.13 5.99 -35.69
N ALA A 521 -1.57 5.11 -36.53
CA ALA A 521 -2.28 3.96 -37.07
C ALA A 521 -2.75 2.94 -36.02
N VAL A 522 -2.12 2.91 -34.84
CA VAL A 522 -2.55 2.07 -33.71
C VAL A 522 -3.52 2.83 -32.80
N VAL A 523 -3.30 4.12 -32.62
CA VAL A 523 -4.17 5.04 -31.88
C VAL A 523 -5.57 5.10 -32.51
N ASP A 524 -5.65 5.17 -33.84
CA ASP A 524 -6.90 5.23 -34.61
C ASP A 524 -7.79 3.98 -34.41
N GLU A 525 -7.20 2.85 -34.01
CA GLU A 525 -7.96 1.63 -33.73
C GLU A 525 -8.66 1.67 -32.36
N PHE A 526 -8.18 2.51 -31.45
CA PHE A 526 -8.79 2.66 -30.13
C PHE A 526 -10.00 3.57 -30.19
N HIS A 527 -11.18 2.97 -30.19
CA HIS A 527 -12.45 3.68 -30.05
C HIS A 527 -12.76 3.83 -28.56
N ILE A 528 -12.12 4.80 -27.90
CA ILE A 528 -12.07 4.87 -26.43
C ILE A 528 -13.27 5.63 -25.83
N PRO A 529 -13.91 5.12 -24.77
CA PRO A 529 -14.88 5.90 -23.98
C PRO A 529 -14.19 7.06 -23.22
N ALA A 530 -14.92 8.14 -22.91
CA ALA A 530 -14.38 9.37 -22.29
C ALA A 530 -13.57 9.18 -20.98
N ASN A 531 -13.64 7.99 -20.35
CA ASN A 531 -13.03 7.70 -19.05
C ASN A 531 -11.69 6.94 -19.12
N ALA A 532 -11.24 6.50 -20.30
CA ALA A 532 -9.95 5.81 -20.46
C ALA A 532 -8.85 6.77 -20.93
N MET A 533 -7.66 6.66 -20.34
CA MET A 533 -6.52 7.53 -20.65
C MET A 533 -5.60 6.84 -21.65
N LEU A 534 -5.41 7.44 -22.82
CA LEU A 534 -4.44 7.00 -23.81
C LEU A 534 -3.21 7.92 -23.78
N GLN A 535 -2.03 7.33 -23.59
CA GLN A 535 -0.75 8.00 -23.68
C GLN A 535 0.06 7.42 -24.84
N THR A 536 0.81 8.27 -25.53
CA THR A 536 1.76 7.85 -26.56
C THR A 536 3.17 8.16 -26.07
N LYS A 537 4.10 7.22 -26.26
CA LYS A 537 5.50 7.38 -25.88
C LYS A 537 6.43 6.90 -26.99
N VAL A 538 7.52 7.64 -27.17
CA VAL A 538 8.63 7.23 -28.04
C VAL A 538 9.87 7.17 -27.17
N GLU A 539 10.43 5.98 -27.02
CA GLU A 539 11.59 5.74 -26.16
C GLU A 539 12.70 5.08 -26.97
N SER A 540 13.95 5.47 -26.69
CA SER A 540 15.14 4.97 -27.38
C SER A 540 16.05 4.21 -26.42
N GLY A 541 16.71 3.17 -26.92
CA GLY A 541 17.70 2.44 -26.15
C GLY A 541 18.52 1.48 -27.00
N ARG A 542 19.38 0.69 -26.34
CA ARG A 542 20.30 -0.24 -27.03
C ARG A 542 19.54 -1.29 -27.85
N ASN A 543 18.48 -1.86 -27.27
CA ASN A 543 17.63 -2.86 -27.89
C ASN A 543 16.15 -2.52 -27.63
N LYS A 544 15.30 -2.64 -28.64
CA LYS A 544 13.85 -2.40 -28.55
C LYS A 544 13.18 -3.25 -27.46
N ALA A 545 13.58 -4.51 -27.30
CA ALA A 545 13.04 -5.37 -26.24
C ALA A 545 13.36 -4.85 -24.83
N GLU A 546 14.58 -4.33 -24.63
CA GLU A 546 15.00 -3.74 -23.35
C GLU A 546 14.22 -2.46 -23.02
N VAL A 547 13.96 -1.63 -24.04
CA VAL A 547 13.10 -0.44 -23.90
C VAL A 547 11.69 -0.83 -23.48
N ILE A 548 11.09 -1.83 -24.13
CA ILE A 548 9.75 -2.33 -23.81
C ILE A 548 9.70 -2.88 -22.37
N LEU A 549 10.67 -3.70 -21.99
CA LEU A 549 10.72 -4.32 -20.65
C LEU A 549 10.96 -3.28 -19.55
N LYS A 550 11.84 -2.30 -19.78
CA LYS A 550 12.08 -1.20 -18.84
C LYS A 550 10.83 -0.34 -18.64
N GLU A 551 10.08 -0.07 -19.70
CA GLU A 551 8.80 0.63 -19.57
C GLU A 551 7.78 -0.24 -18.84
N ALA A 552 7.68 -1.54 -19.16
CA ALA A 552 6.78 -2.47 -18.48
C ALA A 552 7.02 -2.55 -16.96
N CYS A 553 8.28 -2.42 -16.50
CA CYS A 553 8.61 -2.35 -15.07
C CYS A 553 8.04 -1.13 -14.34
N LYS A 554 7.48 -0.12 -15.04
CA LYS A 554 6.81 1.03 -14.41
C LYS A 554 5.39 0.72 -13.93
N GLY A 555 5.12 -0.54 -13.58
CA GLY A 555 3.85 -1.01 -13.02
C GLY A 555 2.73 -1.21 -14.06
N TYR A 556 3.03 -1.78 -15.22
CA TYR A 556 2.00 -2.21 -16.18
C TYR A 556 1.48 -3.61 -15.85
N ASP A 557 0.19 -3.88 -16.08
CA ASP A 557 -0.45 -5.16 -15.74
C ASP A 557 -0.51 -6.14 -16.93
N LEU A 558 -0.52 -5.60 -18.16
CA LEU A 558 -0.58 -6.38 -19.40
C LEU A 558 0.26 -5.74 -20.50
N ILE A 559 1.09 -6.55 -21.17
CA ILE A 559 1.75 -6.18 -22.43
C ILE A 559 0.99 -6.81 -23.60
N VAL A 560 0.55 -6.01 -24.55
CA VAL A 560 -0.18 -6.49 -25.73
C VAL A 560 0.63 -6.26 -26.98
N MET A 561 0.98 -7.34 -27.68
CA MET A 561 1.85 -7.28 -28.86
C MET A 561 1.25 -7.99 -30.06
N GLY A 562 1.41 -7.38 -31.23
CA GLY A 562 1.25 -8.08 -32.50
C GLY A 562 2.47 -8.93 -32.82
N ALA A 563 2.25 -10.19 -33.19
CA ALA A 563 3.30 -11.03 -33.77
C ALA A 563 3.78 -10.43 -35.10
N SER A 564 5.09 -10.27 -35.30
CA SER A 564 5.63 -9.68 -36.53
C SER A 564 5.52 -10.63 -37.73
N GLU A 565 5.07 -10.11 -38.89
CA GLU A 565 4.75 -10.88 -40.11
C GLU A 565 5.95 -11.32 -40.99
N ARG A 566 7.19 -11.16 -40.55
CA ARG A 566 8.35 -11.44 -41.42
C ARG A 566 9.27 -12.52 -40.89
N GLN A 567 8.93 -13.78 -41.18
CA GLN A 567 9.90 -14.80 -41.62
C GLN A 567 9.22 -16.11 -42.08
N ARG A 568 9.39 -16.45 -43.37
CA ARG A 568 9.03 -17.74 -44.00
C ARG A 568 9.96 -18.91 -43.58
N SER A 569 10.67 -18.81 -42.46
CA SER A 569 11.54 -19.89 -42.00
C SER A 569 10.70 -20.96 -41.30
N ARG A 570 10.74 -22.21 -41.79
CA ARG A 570 10.02 -23.34 -41.19
C ARG A 570 10.45 -23.52 -39.73
N GLY A 571 9.57 -23.18 -38.78
CA GLY A 571 9.70 -23.53 -37.36
C GLY A 571 9.81 -22.39 -36.35
N ILE A 572 9.87 -21.11 -36.77
CA ILE A 572 9.96 -19.96 -35.84
C ILE A 572 8.59 -19.26 -35.77
N LEU A 573 8.00 -19.20 -34.56
CA LEU A 573 6.69 -18.58 -34.35
C LEU A 573 6.71 -17.05 -34.35
N PHE A 574 7.72 -16.45 -33.71
CA PHE A 574 7.83 -15.02 -33.47
C PHE A 574 9.22 -14.49 -33.80
N ASN A 575 9.35 -13.16 -33.94
CA ASN A 575 10.65 -12.54 -34.04
C ASN A 575 11.35 -12.51 -32.66
N MET A 576 12.67 -12.28 -32.65
CA MET A 576 13.46 -12.22 -31.41
C MET A 576 12.98 -11.15 -30.43
N LEU A 577 12.27 -10.11 -30.90
CA LEU A 577 11.73 -9.06 -30.05
C LEU A 577 10.56 -9.58 -29.23
N VAL A 578 9.57 -10.21 -29.89
CA VAL A 578 8.40 -10.79 -29.23
C VAL A 578 8.83 -11.95 -28.34
N ASP A 579 9.73 -12.83 -28.80
CA ASP A 579 10.27 -13.93 -27.98
C ASP A 579 10.84 -13.42 -26.66
N ARG A 580 11.71 -12.40 -26.73
CA ARG A 580 12.38 -11.86 -25.56
C ARG A 580 11.42 -11.15 -24.61
N VAL A 581 10.51 -10.32 -25.14
CA VAL A 581 9.53 -9.62 -24.30
C VAL A 581 8.62 -10.62 -23.59
N VAL A 582 8.12 -11.65 -24.28
CA VAL A 582 7.25 -12.66 -23.65
C VAL A 582 7.98 -13.46 -22.56
N GLN A 583 9.28 -13.72 -22.72
CA GLN A 583 10.09 -14.45 -21.74
C GLN A 583 10.50 -13.64 -20.52
N GLU A 584 10.72 -12.34 -20.69
CA GLU A 584 11.27 -11.46 -19.64
C GLU A 584 10.21 -10.51 -19.06
N ALA A 585 8.97 -10.53 -19.55
CA ALA A 585 7.91 -9.61 -19.14
C ALA A 585 7.61 -9.71 -17.63
N PRO A 586 7.50 -8.55 -16.93
CA PRO A 586 7.15 -8.51 -15.52
C PRO A 586 5.69 -8.73 -15.22
N CYS A 587 4.84 -8.66 -16.25
CA CYS A 587 3.41 -8.81 -16.15
C CYS A 587 2.88 -9.75 -17.24
N ALA A 588 1.57 -9.96 -17.27
CA ALA A 588 0.95 -10.83 -18.26
C ALA A 588 1.22 -10.32 -19.69
N THR A 589 1.24 -11.21 -20.67
CA THR A 589 1.32 -10.81 -22.08
C THR A 589 0.18 -11.38 -22.89
N MET A 590 -0.34 -10.58 -23.83
CA MET A 590 -1.25 -11.03 -24.88
C MET A 590 -0.55 -10.88 -26.23
N VAL A 591 -0.31 -12.00 -26.91
CA VAL A 591 0.31 -12.02 -28.24
C VAL A 591 -0.76 -12.35 -29.27
N VAL A 592 -0.92 -11.47 -30.25
CA VAL A 592 -1.93 -11.59 -31.30
C VAL A 592 -1.27 -11.89 -32.63
N LYS A 593 -1.72 -12.95 -33.31
CA LYS A 593 -1.22 -13.36 -34.62
C LYS A 593 -2.36 -13.67 -35.57
N SER A 594 -2.34 -13.08 -36.76
CA SER A 594 -3.21 -13.42 -37.89
C SER A 594 -2.42 -14.11 -39.00
N ASN A 595 -3.04 -15.13 -39.63
CA ASN A 595 -2.52 -15.81 -40.82
C ASN A 595 -3.28 -15.40 -42.11
N LEU A 596 -4.15 -14.38 -42.03
CA LEU A 596 -4.91 -13.88 -43.18
C LEU A 596 -3.99 -13.18 -44.19
N SER A 597 -4.19 -13.44 -45.49
CA SER A 597 -3.32 -12.93 -46.56
C SER A 597 -3.57 -11.43 -46.81
N GLN A 598 -2.50 -10.67 -47.08
CA GLN A 598 -2.48 -9.20 -47.25
C GLN A 598 -3.37 -8.64 -48.39
N ALA A 599 -4.07 -9.49 -49.15
CA ALA A 599 -4.82 -9.11 -50.35
C ALA A 599 -6.29 -8.67 -50.10
N THR A 600 -6.80 -8.80 -48.88
CA THR A 600 -8.09 -8.22 -48.48
C THR A 600 -7.86 -6.86 -47.85
N GLU A 601 -8.52 -5.81 -48.37
CA GLU A 601 -8.34 -4.42 -47.95
C GLU A 601 -8.46 -4.19 -46.42
N PRO A 602 -7.82 -3.14 -45.87
CA PRO A 602 -7.63 -2.98 -44.42
C PRO A 602 -8.83 -2.38 -43.67
N SER A 603 -9.99 -2.20 -44.28
CA SER A 603 -11.05 -1.34 -43.73
C SER A 603 -12.21 -2.08 -43.02
N ASN A 604 -12.26 -3.41 -43.06
CA ASN A 604 -13.34 -4.19 -42.42
C ASN A 604 -12.84 -5.56 -41.94
N TYR A 605 -11.91 -5.56 -40.98
CA TYR A 605 -11.73 -6.76 -40.14
C TYR A 605 -13.09 -7.05 -39.49
N HIS A 606 -13.62 -8.24 -39.80
CA HIS A 606 -15.02 -8.59 -39.61
C HIS A 606 -15.47 -8.35 -38.17
N LYS A 607 -16.72 -7.90 -38.00
CA LYS A 607 -17.43 -7.90 -36.73
C LYS A 607 -17.22 -9.26 -36.06
N ILE A 608 -16.54 -9.28 -34.91
CA ILE A 608 -16.31 -10.51 -34.15
C ILE A 608 -17.68 -11.03 -33.72
N GLY A 609 -18.14 -12.11 -34.35
CA GLY A 609 -19.44 -12.74 -34.10
C GLY A 609 -19.30 -14.09 -33.39
N HIS A 610 -18.16 -14.78 -33.55
CA HIS A 610 -17.91 -16.07 -32.92
C HIS A 610 -16.46 -16.20 -32.43
N ILE A 611 -16.31 -16.38 -31.11
CA ILE A 611 -15.02 -16.59 -30.44
C ILE A 611 -14.92 -18.04 -29.96
N LEU A 612 -13.81 -18.71 -30.27
CA LEU A 612 -13.52 -20.06 -29.79
C LEU A 612 -12.47 -20.00 -28.68
N VAL A 613 -12.75 -20.67 -27.55
CA VAL A 613 -11.81 -20.78 -26.43
C VAL A 613 -11.54 -22.24 -26.12
N PRO A 614 -10.37 -22.75 -26.49
CA PRO A 614 -9.90 -24.05 -26.04
C PRO A 614 -9.62 -24.01 -24.53
N THR A 615 -10.21 -24.94 -23.79
CA THR A 615 -10.02 -25.00 -22.34
C THR A 615 -9.65 -26.38 -21.83
N SER A 616 -8.85 -26.36 -20.76
CA SER A 616 -8.46 -27.54 -19.98
C SER A 616 -8.69 -27.35 -18.47
N GLY A 617 -9.37 -26.27 -18.05
CA GLY A 617 -9.65 -26.01 -16.64
C GLY A 617 -8.46 -25.50 -15.82
N ASN A 618 -7.40 -25.03 -16.47
CA ASN A 618 -6.27 -24.39 -15.78
C ASN A 618 -6.38 -22.86 -15.81
N GLU A 619 -5.62 -22.19 -14.94
CA GLU A 619 -5.59 -20.73 -14.80
C GLU A 619 -5.38 -19.99 -16.13
N TYR A 620 -4.50 -20.49 -17.01
CA TYR A 620 -4.29 -19.86 -18.31
C TYR A 620 -5.57 -19.89 -19.17
N SER A 621 -6.23 -21.05 -19.25
CA SER A 621 -7.48 -21.19 -19.99
C SER A 621 -8.62 -20.39 -19.36
N GLU A 622 -8.66 -20.23 -18.04
CA GLU A 622 -9.62 -19.36 -17.36
C GLU A 622 -9.43 -17.88 -17.76
N ASN A 623 -8.18 -17.40 -17.78
CA ASN A 623 -7.88 -16.03 -18.24
C ASN A 623 -8.30 -15.82 -19.70
N ALA A 624 -8.17 -16.84 -20.54
CA ALA A 624 -8.63 -16.80 -21.93
C ALA A 624 -10.17 -16.77 -22.04
N VAL A 625 -10.88 -17.49 -21.18
CA VAL A 625 -12.34 -17.40 -21.06
C VAL A 625 -12.77 -16.00 -20.66
N GLU A 626 -12.10 -15.40 -19.68
CA GLU A 626 -12.42 -14.04 -19.24
C GLU A 626 -12.20 -13.02 -20.36
N VAL A 627 -11.02 -13.02 -21.00
CA VAL A 627 -10.72 -12.11 -22.11
C VAL A 627 -11.72 -12.27 -23.26
N ALA A 628 -11.98 -13.52 -23.68
CA ALA A 628 -12.95 -13.80 -24.75
C ALA A 628 -14.36 -13.33 -24.38
N SER A 629 -14.79 -13.57 -23.14
CA SER A 629 -16.13 -13.20 -22.67
C SER A 629 -16.29 -11.69 -22.54
N THR A 630 -15.27 -10.97 -22.08
CA THR A 630 -15.30 -9.50 -22.04
C THR A 630 -15.37 -8.91 -23.44
N ILE A 631 -14.61 -9.45 -24.41
CA ILE A 631 -14.70 -9.02 -25.81
C ILE A 631 -16.11 -9.31 -26.36
N ALA A 632 -16.62 -10.52 -26.13
CA ALA A 632 -17.93 -10.96 -26.61
C ALA A 632 -19.09 -10.15 -26.03
N ALA A 633 -19.05 -9.83 -24.74
CA ALA A 633 -20.06 -9.00 -24.09
C ALA A 633 -20.16 -7.60 -24.73
N GLN A 634 -19.04 -7.09 -25.26
CA GLN A 634 -19.00 -5.80 -25.95
C GLN A 634 -19.40 -5.89 -27.43
N THR A 635 -19.01 -6.95 -28.14
CA THR A 635 -19.30 -7.11 -29.57
C THR A 635 -20.65 -7.77 -29.86
N GLY A 636 -21.25 -8.43 -28.86
CA GLY A 636 -22.38 -9.35 -29.03
C GLY A 636 -21.99 -10.69 -29.64
N ALA A 637 -20.71 -11.08 -29.56
CA ALA A 637 -20.25 -12.36 -30.08
C ALA A 637 -20.75 -13.53 -29.21
N VAL A 638 -20.84 -14.71 -29.82
CA VAL A 638 -21.00 -15.98 -29.09
C VAL A 638 -19.61 -16.53 -28.75
N VAL A 639 -19.41 -16.94 -27.49
CA VAL A 639 -18.21 -17.65 -27.05
C VAL A 639 -18.51 -19.15 -27.04
N THR A 640 -17.72 -19.94 -27.74
CA THR A 640 -17.76 -21.41 -27.63
C THR A 640 -16.55 -21.90 -26.84
N LEU A 641 -16.80 -22.50 -25.68
CA LEU A 641 -15.78 -23.20 -24.89
C LEU A 641 -15.64 -24.63 -25.41
N ILE A 642 -14.46 -24.99 -25.91
CA ILE A 642 -14.18 -26.34 -26.41
C ILE A 642 -13.16 -27.05 -25.51
N ASN A 643 -13.53 -28.23 -25.01
CA ASN A 643 -12.61 -29.14 -24.35
C ASN A 643 -12.42 -30.38 -25.23
N VAL A 644 -11.16 -30.69 -25.58
CA VAL A 644 -10.83 -31.87 -26.39
C VAL A 644 -10.26 -32.96 -25.49
N VAL A 645 -11.04 -34.03 -25.30
CA VAL A 645 -10.61 -35.24 -24.61
C VAL A 645 -9.64 -35.99 -25.54
N ASN A 646 -8.37 -36.04 -25.14
CA ASN A 646 -7.32 -36.66 -25.93
C ASN A 646 -7.55 -38.17 -26.03
N ARG A 647 -7.49 -38.73 -27.24
CA ARG A 647 -7.50 -40.17 -27.50
C ARG A 647 -6.24 -40.55 -28.27
N THR A 648 -5.13 -40.80 -27.58
CA THR A 648 -3.91 -41.28 -28.23
C THR A 648 -3.85 -42.81 -28.32
N LYS A 649 -3.33 -43.34 -29.45
CA LYS A 649 -3.20 -44.78 -29.75
C LYS A 649 -2.38 -45.59 -28.72
N GLN A 650 -1.62 -44.96 -27.83
CA GLN A 650 -0.78 -45.63 -26.82
C GLN A 650 -1.53 -45.96 -25.51
N GLU A 651 -2.71 -45.38 -25.27
CA GLU A 651 -3.55 -45.68 -24.09
C GLU A 651 -4.50 -46.87 -24.30
N TYR A 652 -4.50 -47.47 -25.50
CA TYR A 652 -5.35 -48.62 -25.84
C TYR A 652 -5.02 -49.92 -25.07
N ILE A 653 -3.92 -49.96 -24.32
CA ILE A 653 -3.46 -51.20 -23.66
C ILE A 653 -3.92 -51.26 -22.19
N LEU A 654 -4.51 -50.20 -21.61
CA LEU A 654 -4.70 -50.15 -20.14
C LEU A 654 -6.00 -49.56 -19.58
N PHE A 655 -6.94 -49.04 -20.37
CA PHE A 655 -8.13 -48.37 -19.81
C PHE A 655 -9.46 -49.05 -20.18
N GLU A 656 -10.22 -49.44 -19.16
CA GLU A 656 -11.61 -49.92 -19.25
C GLU A 656 -12.57 -48.81 -19.71
N GLU A 657 -13.71 -49.20 -20.28
CA GLU A 657 -14.77 -48.32 -20.78
C GLU A 657 -15.31 -47.36 -19.69
N GLN A 658 -15.33 -47.81 -18.42
CA GLN A 658 -15.74 -47.01 -17.25
C GLN A 658 -14.86 -45.77 -17.00
N THR A 659 -13.60 -45.78 -17.43
CA THR A 659 -12.67 -44.65 -17.25
C THR A 659 -12.93 -43.51 -18.24
N ILE A 660 -13.44 -43.79 -19.44
CA ILE A 660 -13.67 -42.76 -20.48
C ILE A 660 -14.89 -41.88 -20.12
N ASP A 661 -15.93 -42.48 -19.55
CA ASP A 661 -17.09 -41.74 -19.04
C ASP A 661 -16.68 -40.78 -17.92
N SER A 662 -15.77 -41.20 -17.04
CA SER A 662 -15.24 -40.35 -15.97
C SER A 662 -14.45 -39.13 -16.49
N VAL A 663 -13.61 -39.31 -17.53
CA VAL A 663 -12.84 -38.21 -18.14
C VAL A 663 -13.75 -37.25 -18.91
N THR A 664 -14.77 -37.78 -19.59
CA THR A 664 -15.77 -36.96 -20.29
C THR A 664 -16.61 -36.16 -19.30
N GLU A 665 -16.92 -36.72 -18.12
CA GLU A 665 -17.64 -36.01 -17.06
C GLU A 665 -16.79 -34.90 -16.43
N ILE A 666 -15.49 -35.14 -16.20
CA ILE A 666 -14.56 -34.08 -15.79
C ILE A 666 -14.50 -32.97 -16.84
N ALA A 667 -14.41 -33.30 -18.13
CA ALA A 667 -14.42 -32.31 -19.20
C ALA A 667 -15.73 -31.49 -19.21
N ARG A 668 -16.87 -32.14 -18.93
CA ARG A 668 -18.19 -31.50 -18.78
C ARG A 668 -18.22 -30.53 -17.61
N GLN A 669 -17.71 -30.93 -16.45
CA GLN A 669 -17.60 -30.06 -15.27
C GLN A 669 -16.72 -28.84 -15.56
N ILE A 670 -15.57 -29.03 -16.21
CA ILE A 670 -14.66 -27.93 -16.59
C ILE A 670 -15.36 -26.90 -17.47
N VAL A 671 -15.97 -27.34 -18.59
CA VAL A 671 -16.63 -26.39 -19.51
C VAL A 671 -17.85 -25.75 -18.88
N HIS A 672 -18.57 -26.46 -18.00
CA HIS A 672 -19.72 -25.90 -17.30
C HIS A 672 -19.28 -24.81 -16.31
N GLN A 673 -18.29 -25.10 -15.46
CA GLN A 673 -17.75 -24.14 -14.49
C GLN A 673 -17.23 -22.87 -15.17
N GLN A 674 -16.49 -23.02 -16.27
CA GLN A 674 -15.98 -21.86 -17.00
C GLN A 674 -17.05 -21.14 -17.82
N ALA A 675 -18.10 -21.84 -18.28
CA ALA A 675 -19.22 -21.19 -18.92
C ALA A 675 -19.96 -20.26 -17.94
N GLU A 676 -20.09 -20.64 -16.67
CA GLU A 676 -20.64 -19.76 -15.64
C GLU A 676 -19.79 -18.48 -15.46
N VAL A 677 -18.46 -18.60 -15.48
CA VAL A 677 -17.57 -17.42 -15.45
C VAL A 677 -17.84 -16.50 -16.64
N GLY A 678 -17.88 -17.04 -17.86
CA GLY A 678 -18.13 -16.23 -19.06
C GLY A 678 -19.53 -15.60 -19.10
N ARG A 679 -20.56 -16.33 -18.67
CA ARG A 679 -21.94 -15.80 -18.53
C ARG A 679 -22.01 -14.70 -17.47
N GLY A 680 -21.28 -14.85 -16.36
CA GLY A 680 -21.15 -13.83 -15.32
C GLY A 680 -20.53 -12.51 -15.81
N LEU A 681 -19.75 -12.56 -16.90
CA LEU A 681 -19.21 -11.38 -17.60
C LEU A 681 -20.15 -10.81 -18.67
N GLY A 682 -21.35 -11.38 -18.84
CA GLY A 682 -22.37 -10.91 -19.78
C GLY A 682 -22.26 -11.47 -21.20
N ALA A 683 -21.46 -12.51 -21.43
CA ALA A 683 -21.33 -13.14 -22.74
C ALA A 683 -22.34 -14.27 -22.96
N GLU A 684 -22.75 -14.49 -24.21
CA GLU A 684 -23.43 -15.72 -24.61
C GLU A 684 -22.40 -16.85 -24.73
N VAL A 685 -22.46 -17.85 -23.83
CA VAL A 685 -21.48 -18.94 -23.79
C VAL A 685 -22.10 -20.30 -24.12
N LYS A 686 -21.57 -20.94 -25.15
CA LYS A 686 -21.83 -22.33 -25.58
C LYS A 686 -20.67 -23.23 -25.17
N THR A 687 -20.95 -24.52 -24.98
CA THR A 687 -19.94 -25.51 -24.60
C THR A 687 -19.91 -26.65 -25.61
N ALA A 688 -18.71 -27.16 -25.91
CA ALA A 688 -18.48 -28.29 -26.79
C ALA A 688 -17.42 -29.22 -26.20
N ILE A 689 -17.69 -30.52 -26.22
CA ILE A 689 -16.73 -31.55 -25.82
C ILE A 689 -16.49 -32.42 -27.06
N VAL A 690 -15.23 -32.54 -27.45
CA VAL A 690 -14.82 -33.30 -28.64
C VAL A 690 -13.77 -34.33 -28.23
N THR A 691 -13.73 -35.48 -28.90
CA THR A 691 -12.71 -36.50 -28.68
C THR A 691 -11.77 -36.57 -29.88
N GLY A 692 -10.47 -36.49 -29.67
CA GLY A 692 -9.49 -36.56 -30.76
C GLY A 692 -8.14 -35.95 -30.38
N ILE A 693 -7.33 -35.59 -31.38
CA ILE A 693 -6.07 -34.86 -31.16
C ILE A 693 -6.42 -33.38 -30.98
N PRO A 694 -6.12 -32.75 -29.82
CA PRO A 694 -6.61 -31.41 -29.48
C PRO A 694 -6.43 -30.35 -30.56
N GLU A 695 -5.21 -30.16 -31.06
CA GLU A 695 -4.91 -29.14 -32.08
C GLU A 695 -5.60 -29.42 -33.42
N VAL A 696 -5.85 -30.69 -33.76
CA VAL A 696 -6.56 -31.05 -35.00
C VAL A 696 -8.04 -30.74 -34.87
N GLU A 697 -8.66 -31.14 -33.76
CA GLU A 697 -10.09 -30.94 -33.51
C GLU A 697 -10.44 -29.47 -33.29
N ILE A 698 -9.61 -28.71 -32.57
CA ILE A 698 -9.80 -27.26 -32.40
C ILE A 698 -9.76 -26.55 -33.76
N LEU A 699 -8.78 -26.87 -34.61
CA LEU A 699 -8.66 -26.29 -35.95
C LEU A 699 -9.80 -26.73 -36.89
N HIS A 700 -10.24 -27.98 -36.77
CA HIS A 700 -11.38 -28.49 -37.53
C HIS A 700 -12.66 -27.76 -37.14
N PHE A 701 -12.91 -27.61 -35.83
CA PHE A 701 -14.05 -26.86 -35.30
C PHE A 701 -14.03 -25.40 -35.76
N ALA A 702 -12.86 -24.74 -35.66
CA ALA A 702 -12.71 -23.34 -36.07
C ALA A 702 -13.09 -23.10 -37.54
N ARG A 703 -12.73 -24.02 -38.44
CA ARG A 703 -13.11 -23.95 -39.87
C ARG A 703 -14.58 -24.24 -40.10
N LYS A 704 -15.09 -25.31 -39.47
CA LYS A 704 -16.49 -25.76 -39.65
C LYS A 704 -17.48 -24.71 -39.15
N SER A 705 -17.18 -24.09 -38.02
CA SER A 705 -18.06 -23.15 -37.33
C SER A 705 -17.76 -21.69 -37.66
N GLN A 706 -16.91 -21.43 -38.67
CA GLN A 706 -16.50 -20.09 -39.12
C GLN A 706 -16.14 -19.15 -37.96
N VAL A 707 -15.19 -19.59 -37.12
CA VAL A 707 -14.74 -18.81 -35.96
C VAL A 707 -13.95 -17.59 -36.41
N ASP A 708 -14.25 -16.42 -35.84
CA ASP A 708 -13.59 -15.15 -36.16
C ASP A 708 -12.33 -14.90 -35.33
N LEU A 709 -12.28 -15.45 -34.10
CA LEU A 709 -11.16 -15.28 -33.17
C LEU A 709 -10.98 -16.53 -32.31
N ILE A 710 -9.74 -17.01 -32.17
CA ILE A 710 -9.38 -17.99 -31.14
C ILE A 710 -8.67 -17.27 -30.01
N VAL A 711 -9.19 -17.38 -28.79
CA VAL A 711 -8.51 -16.88 -27.58
C VAL A 711 -8.06 -18.08 -26.77
N MET A 712 -6.79 -18.13 -26.40
CA MET A 712 -6.25 -19.26 -25.65
C MET A 712 -5.21 -18.83 -24.62
N GLY A 713 -5.18 -19.58 -23.52
CA GLY A 713 -4.17 -19.41 -22.49
C GLY A 713 -3.03 -20.38 -22.67
N SER A 714 -1.80 -19.94 -22.39
CA SER A 714 -0.65 -20.82 -22.40
C SER A 714 0.43 -20.40 -21.40
N SER A 715 1.10 -21.40 -20.81
CA SER A 715 2.40 -21.19 -20.17
C SER A 715 3.45 -20.91 -21.24
N VAL A 716 4.43 -20.06 -20.92
CA VAL A 716 5.61 -19.84 -21.77
C VAL A 716 6.78 -20.61 -21.18
N ARG A 717 7.52 -21.31 -22.04
CA ARG A 717 8.80 -21.92 -21.70
C ARG A 717 9.88 -21.43 -22.65
N THR A 718 11.13 -21.47 -22.22
CA THR A 718 12.27 -21.16 -23.08
C THR A 718 12.83 -22.47 -23.63
N VAL A 719 12.77 -22.65 -24.96
CA VAL A 719 13.35 -23.81 -25.66
C VAL A 719 14.31 -23.28 -26.72
N SER A 720 15.58 -23.68 -26.65
CA SER A 720 16.63 -23.20 -27.57
C SER A 720 16.73 -21.67 -27.66
N GLY A 721 16.50 -20.98 -26.54
CA GLY A 721 16.52 -19.51 -26.45
C GLY A 721 15.31 -18.80 -27.09
N ARG A 722 14.24 -19.54 -27.41
CA ARG A 722 13.00 -19.04 -28.06
C ARG A 722 11.78 -19.27 -27.18
N ALA A 723 10.77 -18.42 -27.33
CA ALA A 723 9.52 -18.58 -26.58
C ALA A 723 8.76 -19.77 -27.16
N PHE A 724 8.40 -20.71 -26.30
CA PHE A 724 7.71 -21.94 -26.66
C PHE A 724 6.42 -22.04 -25.83
N PHE A 725 5.29 -22.06 -26.52
CA PHE A 725 3.96 -22.11 -25.91
C PHE A 725 3.41 -23.55 -25.83
N GLY A 726 4.24 -24.54 -26.20
CA GLY A 726 3.85 -25.94 -26.30
C GLY A 726 3.38 -26.30 -27.70
N HIS A 727 3.58 -27.57 -28.06
CA HIS A 727 3.31 -28.07 -29.42
C HIS A 727 1.88 -27.79 -29.91
N ARG A 728 0.90 -27.82 -29.00
CA ARG A 728 -0.52 -27.59 -29.33
C ARG A 728 -0.79 -26.12 -29.69
N THR A 729 -0.35 -25.20 -28.84
CA THR A 729 -0.48 -23.75 -29.07
C THR A 729 0.26 -23.32 -30.32
N ASP A 730 1.47 -23.80 -30.50
CA ASP A 730 2.30 -23.54 -31.69
C ASP A 730 1.63 -24.05 -32.98
N ALA A 731 1.00 -25.23 -32.94
CA ALA A 731 0.27 -25.78 -34.08
C ALA A 731 -0.95 -24.94 -34.45
N ILE A 732 -1.72 -24.48 -33.46
CA ILE A 732 -2.90 -23.62 -33.64
C ILE A 732 -2.48 -22.26 -34.21
N LEU A 733 -1.50 -21.59 -33.59
CA LEU A 733 -0.96 -20.30 -34.05
C LEU A 733 -0.49 -20.31 -35.51
N ASN A 734 -0.03 -21.45 -36.02
CA ASN A 734 0.47 -21.58 -37.39
C ASN A 734 -0.59 -21.99 -38.42
N LYS A 735 -1.68 -22.64 -38.00
CA LYS A 735 -2.65 -23.28 -38.91
C LYS A 735 -4.08 -22.77 -38.77
N ALA A 736 -4.34 -21.89 -37.80
CA ALA A 736 -5.65 -21.29 -37.57
C ALA A 736 -6.13 -20.52 -38.81
N PRO A 737 -7.42 -20.67 -39.18
CA PRO A 737 -8.01 -19.95 -40.31
C PRO A 737 -8.33 -18.48 -39.98
N CYS A 738 -8.23 -18.09 -38.72
CA CYS A 738 -8.57 -16.80 -38.17
C CYS A 738 -7.47 -16.32 -37.20
N PRO A 739 -7.52 -15.06 -36.75
CA PRO A 739 -6.60 -14.58 -35.73
C PRO A 739 -6.64 -15.39 -34.43
N VAL A 740 -5.47 -15.47 -33.78
CA VAL A 740 -5.29 -16.14 -32.50
C VAL A 740 -4.67 -15.16 -31.51
N ALA A 741 -5.31 -15.00 -30.36
CA ALA A 741 -4.78 -14.26 -29.21
C ALA A 741 -4.35 -15.26 -28.13
N VAL A 742 -3.07 -15.21 -27.75
CA VAL A 742 -2.48 -16.08 -26.71
C VAL A 742 -2.17 -15.26 -25.48
N ILE A 743 -2.76 -15.62 -24.35
CA ILE A 743 -2.56 -14.97 -23.06
C ILE A 743 -1.60 -15.80 -22.22
N THR A 744 -0.63 -15.12 -21.61
CA THR A 744 0.39 -15.70 -20.75
C THR A 744 0.46 -14.94 -19.44
N LEU A 745 0.88 -15.61 -18.37
CA LEU A 745 1.16 -14.98 -17.09
C LEU A 745 2.60 -14.46 -17.04
N SER A 746 2.89 -13.59 -16.06
CA SER A 746 4.22 -13.02 -15.83
C SER A 746 5.29 -14.10 -15.80
N ALA A 747 6.32 -13.92 -16.63
CA ALA A 747 7.46 -14.83 -16.70
C ALA A 747 8.57 -14.45 -15.71
N ASN A 748 8.64 -13.18 -15.31
CA ASN A 748 9.57 -12.68 -14.30
C ASN A 748 8.92 -11.60 -13.42
N PRO A 749 8.24 -11.94 -12.31
CA PRO A 749 7.56 -10.95 -11.46
C PRO A 749 8.51 -10.00 -10.73
N TYR A 750 9.83 -10.18 -10.86
CA TYR A 750 10.86 -9.31 -10.29
C TYR A 750 11.40 -8.38 -11.38
N CYS A 751 10.70 -7.26 -11.58
CA CYS A 751 11.38 -5.97 -11.68
C CYS A 751 11.55 -5.44 -10.24
#